data_AF-A0AAE0L448-F1
#
_entry.id   AF-A0AAE0L448-F1
#
_cell.length_a   1.000
_cell.length_b   1.000
_cell.length_c   1.000
_cell.angle_alpha   90.00
_cell.angle_beta   90.00
_cell.angle_gamma   90.00
#
_symmetry.space_group_name_H-M   'P 1'
#
loop_
_entity.id
_entity.type
_entity.pdbx_description
1 polymer ?
#
loop_
_entity_poly.entity_id
_entity_poly.type
_entity_poly.pdbx_seq_one_letter_code
_entity_poly.pdbx_strand_id
1 'polypeptide(L)'
;MAKPEKNTVDLTRNMEPVPIVDSYVLTRPIFRDDRGSFSEAYNSVKSEANGEPTRAWKQVSISESVAHVIRGIHVSKYGKFTSCLSGSLDDYIVDLREDSPSYLQWFCLPMSANNGKQLYIPPGCGHAFLAGENGCTIMYLQEGTFDPPNEMDVAWDDPVINIKWRIPDGVTPIISDKDKKAPKLVERRPNLPFSQPRKRVLIIGASGQVGNALKEEFSGYNCMGTYNTQQNDPCLTHCDMFELARNPSAAKLLLDSMAPDVVCICSAMTWVEGCEDDLIRAYAVNSTAPGLIAEAAKEVGAKVVHYSTDYVFDGTAGPYTETDKTCPLNVYGKSKLEGEQRVLKATPEALVLRTTGVYGPDKQSKNFVCQLMKNSASGSVMKIPNDQFGCPTYNKDIAKATRLLIEAGASGVFNVVGPDLYERHAFALETASILDLDAEKFVAVGTSEMRQKASRPLKAGLNTTKLSETLPDFKMQTLKEALKDWAPQVQSYYANTQATRPSASKKVWYAPHKFEAYGEDEIKAVEKCLRNGWLAPGPLTAEFEAQVSAYFGKKCGVMVNSGSSANLIGLAVLDLKPGAEIITPACTFSTCIAPMEQLGLKPVFIDVEVGRYVPSVDAILGAITPNTGCIFIPNLVGSKIDWEDLRARMPADRKDIILFEDSCDTMTHTTCTDLSVISFYASHIITAGGCGGVVMFNDMKLHAKALMYRDWGRIGNNSEEMSERFGHDVDGIPYDFKFLYGVLGYNMKACEMNAAFGLEQMKKLGTFTQMRKANIDRYVTNLSSAGTSYILPVNHNAYDWLAFPLMITKGTRMDLLQFMEENDVQVRVIFAGNITRHPVFRHYLQDFPISDNIMATGFLLGAHHGLTFEDIDRACDLLIRWDKQ
;
A
#
# COMPACT_ATOMS: atom_id res chain seq x y z
N MET A 1 -48.99 40.38 -1.05
CA MET A 1 -49.16 38.95 -0.71
C MET A 1 -48.26 38.14 -1.63
N ALA A 2 -47.01 37.92 -1.22
CA ALA A 2 -46.08 37.05 -1.93
C ALA A 2 -46.32 35.60 -1.47
N LYS A 3 -46.42 34.67 -2.43
CA LYS A 3 -46.47 33.22 -2.14
C LYS A 3 -45.14 32.81 -1.49
N PRO A 4 -45.15 31.94 -0.46
CA PRO A 4 -43.90 31.45 0.11
C PRO A 4 -43.20 30.55 -0.91
N GLU A 5 -41.92 30.83 -1.15
CA GLU A 5 -41.02 30.02 -1.96
C GLU A 5 -41.00 28.59 -1.41
N LYS A 6 -41.29 27.62 -2.29
CA LYS A 6 -40.98 26.22 -2.01
C LYS A 6 -39.46 26.09 -2.03
N ASN A 7 -38.84 25.93 -0.86
CA ASN A 7 -37.49 25.40 -0.75
C ASN A 7 -37.46 24.01 -1.40
N THR A 8 -37.04 23.94 -2.66
CA THR A 8 -36.64 22.70 -3.31
C THR A 8 -35.29 22.30 -2.74
N VAL A 9 -35.32 21.45 -1.71
CA VAL A 9 -34.15 20.67 -1.28
C VAL A 9 -33.73 19.81 -2.46
N ASP A 10 -32.47 19.88 -2.85
CA ASP A 10 -31.85 18.99 -3.83
C ASP A 10 -31.92 17.54 -3.30
N LEU A 11 -32.72 16.69 -3.95
CA LEU A 11 -33.08 15.33 -3.52
C LEU A 11 -32.08 14.25 -4.01
N THR A 12 -30.94 14.64 -4.58
CA THR A 12 -30.12 13.74 -5.40
C THR A 12 -29.26 12.72 -4.62
N ARG A 13 -29.21 12.73 -3.28
CA ARG A 13 -28.58 11.66 -2.49
C ARG A 13 -29.28 11.41 -1.14
N ASN A 14 -30.42 10.72 -1.16
CA ASN A 14 -31.13 10.29 0.06
C ASN A 14 -30.66 8.93 0.62
N MET A 15 -29.65 8.31 -0.01
CA MET A 15 -29.13 6.98 0.34
C MET A 15 -27.64 7.03 0.61
N GLU A 16 -27.25 6.62 1.82
CA GLU A 16 -25.86 6.61 2.29
C GLU A 16 -25.44 5.18 2.63
N PRO A 17 -24.39 4.63 2.00
CA PRO A 17 -23.87 3.31 2.37
C PRO A 17 -23.31 3.34 3.80
N VAL A 18 -23.38 2.22 4.50
CA VAL A 18 -22.75 2.05 5.82
C VAL A 18 -21.62 1.02 5.77
N PRO A 19 -20.75 0.91 6.79
CA PRO A 19 -19.66 -0.07 6.85
C PRO A 19 -20.09 -1.55 6.94
N ILE A 20 -21.31 -1.89 6.53
CA ILE A 20 -21.82 -3.26 6.41
C ILE A 20 -22.27 -3.45 4.96
N VAL A 21 -21.74 -4.47 4.30
CA VAL A 21 -21.98 -4.76 2.88
C VAL A 21 -23.48 -4.90 2.61
N ASP A 22 -23.96 -4.31 1.52
CA ASP A 22 -25.38 -4.27 1.10
C ASP A 22 -26.33 -3.49 2.03
N SER A 23 -25.84 -2.89 3.12
CA SER A 23 -26.61 -2.07 4.06
C SER A 23 -26.45 -0.57 3.76
N TYR A 24 -27.48 0.22 4.08
CA TYR A 24 -27.50 1.66 3.82
C TYR A 24 -28.53 2.39 4.70
N VAL A 25 -28.33 3.70 4.88
CA VAL A 25 -29.26 4.62 5.55
C VAL A 25 -30.04 5.38 4.50
N LEU A 26 -31.36 5.52 4.72
CA LEU A 26 -32.21 6.45 4.00
C LEU A 26 -32.64 7.59 4.92
N THR A 27 -32.66 8.82 4.40
CA THR A 27 -33.23 9.97 5.11
C THR A 27 -34.52 10.42 4.42
N ARG A 28 -35.65 10.26 5.10
CA ARG A 28 -36.98 10.68 4.62
C ARG A 28 -37.30 12.10 5.10
N PRO A 29 -37.83 12.97 4.22
CA PRO A 29 -38.31 14.28 4.65
C PRO A 29 -39.42 14.17 5.70
N ILE A 30 -39.38 15.06 6.70
CA ILE A 30 -40.44 15.22 7.69
C ILE A 30 -41.01 16.63 7.57
N PHE A 31 -42.27 16.72 7.16
CA PHE A 31 -43.02 17.97 7.04
C PHE A 31 -43.74 18.27 8.36
N ARG A 32 -43.72 19.53 8.82
CA ARG A 32 -44.35 19.93 10.09
C ARG A 32 -45.30 21.11 9.87
N ASP A 33 -46.43 21.07 10.56
CA ASP A 33 -47.39 22.16 10.68
C ASP A 33 -48.08 22.13 12.06
N ASP A 34 -49.03 23.05 12.30
CA ASP A 34 -49.73 23.20 13.58
C ASP A 34 -50.51 21.93 14.03
N ARG A 35 -50.66 20.93 13.16
CA ARG A 35 -51.33 19.64 13.46
C ARG A 35 -50.35 18.55 13.87
N GLY A 36 -49.04 18.75 13.70
CA GLY A 36 -48.00 17.77 14.01
C GLY A 36 -47.00 17.58 12.86
N SER A 37 -46.59 16.33 12.61
CA SER A 37 -45.65 15.98 11.54
C SER A 37 -46.21 14.93 10.59
N PHE A 38 -45.77 14.98 9.33
CA PHE A 38 -46.03 14.00 8.30
C PHE A 38 -44.72 13.56 7.66
N SER A 39 -44.50 12.25 7.56
CA SER A 39 -43.41 11.66 6.79
C SER A 39 -43.92 10.43 6.06
N GLU A 40 -43.53 10.29 4.80
CA GLU A 40 -43.85 9.12 4.00
C GLU A 40 -42.79 8.04 4.25
N ALA A 41 -43.17 6.97 4.94
CA ALA A 41 -42.22 5.93 5.35
C ALA A 41 -41.75 5.05 4.18
N TYR A 42 -42.57 4.87 3.14
CA TYR A 42 -42.22 4.15 1.92
C TYR A 42 -43.15 4.53 0.75
N ASN A 43 -42.60 4.62 -0.45
CA ASN A 43 -43.35 4.80 -1.70
C ASN A 43 -42.58 4.15 -2.85
N SER A 44 -43.13 3.08 -3.44
CA SER A 44 -42.42 2.27 -4.45
C SER A 44 -42.02 3.08 -5.68
N VAL A 45 -42.89 3.96 -6.16
CA VAL A 45 -42.64 4.77 -7.37
C VAL A 45 -41.53 5.79 -7.12
N LYS A 46 -41.53 6.45 -5.95
CA LYS A 46 -40.47 7.40 -5.60
C LYS A 46 -39.15 6.70 -5.29
N SER A 47 -39.20 5.54 -4.64
CA SER A 47 -38.01 4.73 -4.40
C SER A 47 -37.31 4.36 -5.70
N GLU A 48 -38.05 3.85 -6.68
CA GLU A 48 -37.52 3.52 -8.00
C GLU A 48 -36.93 4.75 -8.71
N ALA A 49 -37.65 5.88 -8.69
CA ALA A 49 -37.18 7.13 -9.28
C ALA A 49 -35.90 7.69 -8.62
N ASN A 50 -35.66 7.38 -7.34
CA ASN A 50 -34.47 7.78 -6.60
C ASN A 50 -33.31 6.78 -6.71
N GLY A 51 -33.45 5.70 -7.49
CA GLY A 51 -32.46 4.63 -7.59
C GLY A 51 -32.37 3.75 -6.33
N GLU A 52 -33.37 3.80 -5.46
CA GLU A 52 -33.47 2.88 -4.32
C GLU A 52 -33.89 1.49 -4.83
N PRO A 53 -33.32 0.38 -4.29
CA PRO A 53 -33.75 -0.95 -4.68
C PRO A 53 -35.26 -1.16 -4.47
N THR A 54 -35.98 -1.54 -5.53
CA THR A 54 -37.40 -1.88 -5.45
C THR A 54 -37.57 -3.16 -4.64
N ARG A 55 -38.44 -3.12 -3.62
CA ARG A 55 -38.66 -4.23 -2.69
C ARG A 55 -40.14 -4.50 -2.51
N ALA A 56 -40.49 -5.78 -2.36
CA ALA A 56 -41.84 -6.21 -2.10
C ALA A 56 -42.04 -6.43 -0.60
N TRP A 57 -42.46 -5.39 0.13
CA TRP A 57 -42.79 -5.51 1.55
C TRP A 57 -44.00 -6.42 1.74
N LYS A 58 -43.86 -7.46 2.56
CA LYS A 58 -44.91 -8.45 2.86
C LYS A 58 -45.47 -8.31 4.25
N GLN A 59 -44.70 -7.75 5.18
CA GLN A 59 -45.11 -7.60 6.56
C GLN A 59 -44.68 -6.24 7.11
N VAL A 60 -45.53 -5.67 7.97
CA VAL A 60 -45.22 -4.54 8.83
C VAL A 60 -45.32 -4.99 10.28
N SER A 61 -44.34 -4.64 11.10
CA SER A 61 -44.37 -4.89 12.54
C SER A 61 -44.04 -3.60 13.29
N ILE A 62 -44.57 -3.46 14.49
CA ILE A 62 -44.31 -2.32 15.37
C ILE A 62 -43.95 -2.88 16.75
N SER A 63 -42.93 -2.30 17.38
CA SER A 63 -42.64 -2.58 18.79
C SER A 63 -42.50 -1.29 19.57
N GLU A 64 -42.99 -1.30 20.80
CA GLU A 64 -42.82 -0.23 21.78
C GLU A 64 -41.92 -0.74 22.91
N SER A 65 -41.03 0.11 23.40
CA SER A 65 -40.07 -0.22 24.45
C SER A 65 -39.94 0.93 25.47
N VAL A 66 -39.68 0.57 26.73
CA VAL A 66 -39.26 1.52 27.76
C VAL A 66 -37.76 1.85 27.60
N ALA A 67 -37.28 2.88 28.29
CA ALA A 67 -35.89 3.28 28.25
C ALA A 67 -34.95 2.13 28.63
N HIS A 68 -33.78 2.08 27.97
CA HIS A 68 -32.69 1.14 28.23
C HIS A 68 -33.02 -0.33 27.93
N VAL A 69 -34.11 -0.60 27.20
CA VAL A 69 -34.36 -1.92 26.63
C VAL A 69 -33.38 -2.19 25.51
N ILE A 70 -32.69 -3.32 25.58
CA ILE A 70 -31.99 -3.92 24.44
C ILE A 70 -32.90 -5.01 23.87
N ARG A 71 -33.24 -4.88 22.59
CA ARG A 71 -33.77 -6.02 21.82
C ARG A 71 -32.59 -6.65 21.10
N GLY A 72 -32.35 -7.94 21.40
CA GLY A 72 -31.12 -8.66 21.04
C GLY A 72 -30.84 -8.78 19.54
N ILE A 73 -29.81 -9.56 19.17
CA ILE A 73 -29.35 -9.67 17.79
C ILE A 73 -30.19 -10.71 17.06
N HIS A 74 -31.19 -10.25 16.31
CA HIS A 74 -32.13 -11.11 15.56
C HIS A 74 -31.79 -11.13 14.07
N VAL A 75 -31.64 -12.33 13.53
CA VAL A 75 -31.26 -12.62 12.14
C VAL A 75 -32.44 -13.26 11.41
N SER A 76 -32.79 -12.64 10.29
CA SER A 76 -33.88 -13.11 9.43
C SER A 76 -33.36 -13.44 8.02
N LYS A 77 -34.07 -14.35 7.34
CA LYS A 77 -33.87 -14.67 5.92
C LYS A 77 -34.35 -13.57 4.97
N TYR A 78 -35.05 -12.56 5.48
CA TYR A 78 -35.63 -11.47 4.70
C TYR A 78 -35.02 -10.14 5.11
N GLY A 79 -34.84 -9.24 4.14
CA GLY A 79 -34.41 -7.88 4.41
C GLY A 79 -35.50 -7.11 5.15
N LYS A 80 -35.09 -6.11 5.94
CA LYS A 80 -36.03 -5.21 6.61
C LYS A 80 -35.53 -3.78 6.64
N PHE A 81 -36.45 -2.81 6.55
CA PHE A 81 -36.18 -1.44 6.97
C PHE A 81 -36.69 -1.21 8.38
N THR A 82 -35.91 -0.47 9.15
CA THR A 82 -36.30 0.02 10.47
C THR A 82 -36.53 1.52 10.45
N SER A 83 -37.46 2.00 11.27
CA SER A 83 -37.74 3.43 11.42
C SER A 83 -38.25 3.74 12.83
N CYS A 84 -37.74 4.80 13.44
CA CYS A 84 -38.24 5.27 14.73
C CYS A 84 -39.51 6.12 14.54
N LEU A 85 -40.64 5.67 15.08
CA LEU A 85 -41.94 6.35 15.02
C LEU A 85 -42.18 7.30 16.20
N SER A 86 -41.64 6.95 17.37
CA SER A 86 -41.76 7.73 18.61
C SER A 86 -40.51 7.57 19.45
N GLY A 87 -40.09 8.63 20.13
CA GLY A 87 -38.89 8.65 20.97
C GLY A 87 -37.57 8.60 20.18
N SER A 88 -36.58 7.95 20.77
CA SER A 88 -35.21 7.82 20.27
C SER A 88 -34.62 6.45 20.59
N LEU A 89 -33.74 5.96 19.72
CA LEU A 89 -33.02 4.70 19.87
C LEU A 89 -31.68 4.73 19.15
N ASP A 90 -30.76 3.87 19.57
CA ASP A 90 -29.58 3.50 18.80
C ASP A 90 -29.87 2.16 18.10
N ASP A 91 -29.90 2.16 16.77
CA ASP A 91 -30.17 0.98 15.94
C ASP A 91 -28.87 0.31 15.51
N TYR A 92 -28.75 -1.00 15.71
CA TYR A 92 -27.54 -1.76 15.49
C TYR A 92 -27.75 -2.82 14.42
N ILE A 93 -26.79 -2.90 13.51
CA ILE A 93 -26.67 -3.98 12.53
C ILE A 93 -25.33 -4.70 12.73
N VAL A 94 -25.34 -6.02 12.62
CA VAL A 94 -24.16 -6.90 12.68
C VAL A 94 -24.14 -7.77 11.44
N ASP A 95 -23.00 -7.86 10.76
CA ASP A 95 -22.87 -8.78 9.64
C ASP A 95 -22.51 -10.19 10.13
N LEU A 96 -23.44 -11.13 9.97
CA LEU A 96 -23.27 -12.52 10.37
C LEU A 96 -23.10 -13.48 9.18
N ARG A 97 -22.94 -12.93 7.97
CA ARG A 97 -22.70 -13.69 6.74
C ARG A 97 -21.21 -14.02 6.65
N GLU A 98 -20.84 -15.29 6.82
CA GLU A 98 -19.42 -15.73 6.85
C GLU A 98 -18.65 -15.40 5.56
N ASP A 99 -19.35 -15.31 4.44
CA ASP A 99 -18.80 -14.97 3.13
C ASP A 99 -18.74 -13.45 2.86
N SER A 100 -19.17 -12.61 3.82
CA SER A 100 -19.15 -11.16 3.68
C SER A 100 -17.79 -10.57 4.08
N PRO A 101 -17.24 -9.60 3.32
CA PRO A 101 -16.04 -8.89 3.73
C PRO A 101 -16.23 -8.01 4.97
N SER A 102 -17.48 -7.74 5.39
CA SER A 102 -17.79 -7.10 6.68
C SER A 102 -18.15 -8.08 7.79
N TYR A 103 -17.90 -9.39 7.64
CA TYR A 103 -18.22 -10.41 8.65
C TYR A 103 -17.70 -10.01 10.06
N LEU A 104 -18.59 -10.13 11.06
CA LEU A 104 -18.41 -9.73 12.46
C LEU A 104 -18.25 -8.23 12.72
N GLN A 105 -18.30 -7.39 11.69
CA GLN A 105 -18.40 -5.96 11.87
C GLN A 105 -19.83 -5.59 12.27
N TRP A 106 -19.96 -4.50 13.02
CA TRP A 106 -21.24 -3.94 13.40
C TRP A 106 -21.25 -2.42 13.22
N PHE A 107 -22.43 -1.86 12.98
CA PHE A 107 -22.66 -0.43 12.81
C PHE A 107 -23.83 0.03 13.66
N CYS A 108 -23.76 1.25 14.19
CA CYS A 108 -24.77 1.87 15.04
C CYS A 108 -25.29 3.16 14.39
N LEU A 109 -26.60 3.26 14.24
CA LEU A 109 -27.30 4.44 13.74
C LEU A 109 -28.21 5.05 14.83
N PRO A 110 -27.89 6.24 15.35
CA PRO A 110 -28.82 6.97 16.21
C PRO A 110 -30.05 7.42 15.41
N MET A 111 -31.22 7.00 15.84
CA MET A 111 -32.52 7.32 15.23
C MET A 111 -33.45 8.01 16.23
N SER A 112 -34.31 8.89 15.72
CA SER A 112 -35.41 9.47 16.49
C SER A 112 -36.59 9.75 15.59
N ALA A 113 -37.77 9.93 16.20
CA ALA A 113 -38.98 10.33 15.48
C ALA A 113 -38.82 11.67 14.71
N ASN A 114 -37.74 12.42 14.99
CA ASN A 114 -37.52 13.76 14.44
C ASN A 114 -36.50 13.83 13.31
N ASN A 115 -35.71 12.79 13.04
CA ASN A 115 -34.60 12.87 12.10
C ASN A 115 -34.84 12.15 10.75
N GLY A 116 -35.94 11.39 10.63
CA GLY A 116 -36.37 10.78 9.38
C GLY A 116 -35.46 9.66 8.87
N LYS A 117 -34.54 9.16 9.70
CA LYS A 117 -33.60 8.11 9.31
C LYS A 117 -34.27 6.73 9.30
N GLN A 118 -33.89 5.92 8.32
CA GLN A 118 -34.24 4.51 8.20
C GLN A 118 -32.98 3.71 7.92
N LEU A 119 -32.81 2.55 8.55
CA LEU A 119 -31.69 1.63 8.30
C LEU A 119 -32.19 0.41 7.54
N TYR A 120 -31.55 0.06 6.43
CA TYR A 120 -31.80 -1.19 5.73
C TYR A 120 -30.94 -2.31 6.31
N ILE A 121 -31.56 -3.39 6.75
CA ILE A 121 -30.89 -4.59 7.24
C ILE A 121 -31.02 -5.68 6.17
N PRO A 122 -29.92 -6.12 5.54
CA PRO A 122 -29.94 -7.21 4.57
C PRO A 122 -30.30 -8.57 5.20
N PRO A 123 -30.82 -9.53 4.40
CA PRO A 123 -30.91 -10.93 4.81
C PRO A 123 -29.60 -11.46 5.40
N GLY A 124 -29.67 -12.23 6.48
CA GLY A 124 -28.50 -12.83 7.12
C GLY A 124 -27.68 -11.89 8.02
N CYS A 125 -27.97 -10.59 8.04
CA CYS A 125 -27.44 -9.69 9.06
C CYS A 125 -28.26 -9.79 10.35
N GLY A 126 -27.60 -9.63 11.50
CA GLY A 126 -28.24 -9.45 12.79
C GLY A 126 -28.68 -8.01 12.97
N HIS A 127 -29.89 -7.80 13.47
CA HIS A 127 -30.40 -6.47 13.83
C HIS A 127 -30.79 -6.45 15.31
N ALA A 128 -30.43 -5.36 15.99
CA ALA A 128 -30.69 -5.13 17.39
C ALA A 128 -30.89 -3.63 17.66
N PHE A 129 -31.49 -3.23 18.78
CA PHE A 129 -31.51 -1.80 19.15
C PHE A 129 -31.51 -1.56 20.66
N LEU A 130 -31.06 -0.37 21.06
CA LEU A 130 -31.13 0.16 22.42
C LEU A 130 -32.12 1.34 22.47
N ALA A 131 -33.18 1.21 23.26
CA ALA A 131 -34.16 2.28 23.45
C ALA A 131 -33.58 3.42 24.31
N GLY A 132 -33.64 4.66 23.82
CA GLY A 132 -33.11 5.85 24.50
C GLY A 132 -34.06 6.41 25.57
N GLU A 133 -35.37 6.25 25.39
CA GLU A 133 -36.39 6.82 26.28
C GLU A 133 -37.65 5.94 26.37
N ASN A 134 -38.55 6.29 27.29
CA ASN A 134 -39.82 5.58 27.47
C ASN A 134 -40.78 5.84 26.30
N GLY A 135 -41.48 4.79 25.84
CA GLY A 135 -42.40 4.90 24.70
C GLY A 135 -41.68 4.95 23.35
N CYS A 136 -40.43 4.47 23.30
CA CYS A 136 -39.68 4.35 22.07
C CYS A 136 -40.34 3.32 21.15
N THR A 137 -40.82 3.77 20.00
CA THR A 137 -41.58 2.96 19.04
C THR A 137 -40.80 2.82 17.74
N ILE A 138 -40.62 1.58 17.29
CA ILE A 138 -39.92 1.25 16.05
C ILE A 138 -40.84 0.47 15.11
N MET A 139 -40.80 0.82 13.83
CA MET A 139 -41.50 0.15 12.74
C MET A 139 -40.52 -0.69 11.92
N TYR A 140 -40.97 -1.87 11.51
CA TYR A 140 -40.27 -2.77 10.60
C TYR A 140 -41.07 -2.93 9.32
N LEU A 141 -40.47 -2.63 8.17
CA LEU A 141 -40.96 -3.06 6.86
C LEU A 141 -40.15 -4.28 6.44
N GLN A 142 -40.78 -5.42 6.23
CA GLN A 142 -40.08 -6.70 6.01
C GLN A 142 -40.46 -7.32 4.66
N GLU A 143 -39.48 -7.84 3.93
CA GLU A 143 -39.66 -8.45 2.61
C GLU A 143 -40.39 -9.81 2.66
N GLY A 144 -40.49 -10.40 3.85
CA GLY A 144 -41.25 -11.63 4.08
C GLY A 144 -41.98 -11.60 5.42
N THR A 145 -42.68 -12.69 5.72
CA THR A 145 -43.47 -12.85 6.95
C THR A 145 -42.64 -13.49 8.06
N PHE A 146 -42.92 -13.14 9.31
CA PHE A 146 -42.27 -13.71 10.48
C PHE A 146 -42.44 -15.24 10.50
N ASP A 147 -41.32 -15.95 10.65
CA ASP A 147 -41.23 -17.40 10.53
C ASP A 147 -40.34 -17.97 11.65
N PRO A 148 -40.90 -18.16 12.87
CA PRO A 148 -40.11 -18.45 14.08
C PRO A 148 -39.12 -19.63 13.95
N PRO A 149 -39.45 -20.76 13.28
CA PRO A 149 -38.51 -21.86 13.09
C PRO A 149 -37.24 -21.50 12.30
N ASN A 150 -37.29 -20.43 11.50
CA ASN A 150 -36.21 -19.99 10.63
C ASN A 150 -35.57 -18.66 11.08
N GLU A 151 -36.04 -18.11 12.20
CA GLU A 151 -35.42 -16.94 12.83
C GLU A 151 -34.24 -17.39 13.70
N MET A 152 -33.20 -16.57 13.68
CA MET A 152 -31.94 -16.92 14.29
C MET A 152 -31.51 -15.82 15.28
N ASP A 153 -31.22 -16.16 16.54
CA ASP A 153 -30.81 -15.18 17.55
C ASP A 153 -29.35 -15.39 18.01
N VAL A 154 -28.61 -14.31 18.24
CA VAL A 154 -27.27 -14.33 18.85
C VAL A 154 -27.30 -13.55 20.16
N ALA A 155 -26.53 -14.02 21.15
CA ALA A 155 -26.36 -13.33 22.43
C ALA A 155 -26.02 -11.84 22.25
N TRP A 156 -26.75 -10.97 22.93
CA TRP A 156 -26.55 -9.51 22.86
C TRP A 156 -25.20 -9.07 23.45
N ASP A 157 -24.64 -9.87 24.35
CA ASP A 157 -23.34 -9.72 25.01
C ASP A 157 -22.28 -10.68 24.44
N ASP A 158 -22.42 -11.08 23.18
CA ASP A 158 -21.47 -11.97 22.54
C ASP A 158 -20.04 -11.37 22.52
N PRO A 159 -19.03 -12.09 23.06
CA PRO A 159 -17.68 -11.56 23.19
C PRO A 159 -16.92 -11.48 21.87
N VAL A 160 -17.36 -12.20 20.83
CA VAL A 160 -16.74 -12.18 19.50
C VAL A 160 -17.22 -10.97 18.72
N ILE A 161 -18.53 -10.69 18.75
CA ILE A 161 -19.12 -9.50 18.10
C ILE A 161 -18.73 -8.23 18.86
N ASN A 162 -18.75 -8.28 20.20
CA ASN A 162 -18.30 -7.21 21.09
C ASN A 162 -18.92 -5.83 20.78
N ILE A 163 -20.25 -5.80 20.62
CA ILE A 163 -21.01 -4.55 20.39
C ILE A 163 -20.74 -3.58 21.53
N LYS A 164 -20.37 -2.34 21.20
CA LYS A 164 -20.25 -1.25 22.17
C LYS A 164 -21.60 -0.54 22.31
N TRP A 165 -22.44 -1.10 23.18
CA TRP A 165 -23.73 -0.53 23.53
C TRP A 165 -23.57 0.85 24.20
N ARG A 166 -24.33 1.85 23.76
CA ARG A 166 -24.32 3.21 24.32
C ARG A 166 -25.22 3.33 25.55
N ILE A 167 -25.00 2.45 26.52
CA ILE A 167 -25.77 2.44 27.78
C ILE A 167 -25.22 3.54 28.70
N PRO A 168 -26.06 4.38 29.31
CA PRO A 168 -25.59 5.38 30.28
C PRO A 168 -24.87 4.75 31.49
N ASP A 169 -23.89 5.46 32.05
CA ASP A 169 -23.12 4.99 33.19
C ASP A 169 -24.03 4.62 34.39
N GLY A 170 -23.79 3.44 34.97
CA GLY A 170 -24.56 2.93 36.11
C GLY A 170 -25.93 2.34 35.77
N VAL A 171 -26.33 2.32 34.49
CA VAL A 171 -27.61 1.72 34.05
C VAL A 171 -27.41 0.26 33.65
N THR A 172 -28.26 -0.62 34.18
CA THR A 172 -28.36 -2.02 33.72
C THR A 172 -29.43 -2.11 32.63
N PRO A 173 -29.11 -2.61 31.42
CA PRO A 173 -30.08 -2.72 30.34
C PRO A 173 -31.17 -3.75 30.65
N ILE A 174 -32.37 -3.49 30.13
CA ILE A 174 -33.51 -4.42 30.23
C ILE A 174 -33.48 -5.34 29.01
N ILE A 175 -33.40 -6.65 29.26
CA ILE A 175 -33.27 -7.67 28.20
C ILE A 175 -34.32 -8.75 28.43
N SER A 176 -34.94 -9.23 27.34
CA SER A 176 -35.96 -10.28 27.41
C SER A 176 -35.36 -11.64 27.80
N ASP A 177 -36.16 -12.54 28.37
CA ASP A 177 -35.70 -13.89 28.71
C ASP A 177 -35.31 -14.70 27.47
N LYS A 178 -35.88 -14.38 26.29
CA LYS A 178 -35.49 -14.95 25.01
C LYS A 178 -34.06 -14.53 24.66
N ASP A 179 -33.79 -13.23 24.71
CA ASP A 179 -32.49 -12.66 24.34
C ASP A 179 -31.38 -13.02 25.34
N LYS A 180 -31.71 -13.17 26.63
CA LYS A 180 -30.77 -13.68 27.65
C LYS A 180 -30.34 -15.14 27.41
N LYS A 181 -31.19 -15.93 26.74
CA LYS A 181 -30.94 -17.35 26.42
C LYS A 181 -30.45 -17.55 24.99
N ALA A 182 -30.27 -16.47 24.22
CA ALA A 182 -29.75 -16.58 22.87
C ALA A 182 -28.33 -17.15 22.92
N PRO A 183 -27.99 -18.13 22.07
CA PRO A 183 -26.68 -18.77 22.07
C PRO A 183 -25.59 -17.78 21.64
N LYS A 184 -24.38 -17.97 22.18
CA LYS A 184 -23.20 -17.24 21.70
C LYS A 184 -22.78 -17.77 20.34
N LEU A 185 -22.10 -16.94 19.55
CA LEU A 185 -21.65 -17.29 18.20
C LEU A 185 -20.77 -18.55 18.20
N VAL A 186 -19.90 -18.69 19.21
CA VAL A 186 -19.03 -19.86 19.40
C VAL A 186 -19.80 -21.16 19.68
N GLU A 187 -20.99 -21.07 20.28
CA GLU A 187 -21.86 -22.22 20.56
C GLU A 187 -22.70 -22.59 19.33
N ARG A 188 -22.93 -21.61 18.44
CA ARG A 188 -23.93 -21.73 17.39
C ARG A 188 -23.43 -22.32 16.07
N ARG A 189 -22.12 -22.32 15.79
CA ARG A 189 -21.49 -22.63 14.47
C ARG A 189 -22.23 -21.97 13.30
N PRO A 190 -21.68 -20.95 12.62
CA PRO A 190 -22.45 -20.20 11.61
C PRO A 190 -22.61 -20.92 10.26
N ASN A 191 -23.34 -22.04 10.23
CA ASN A 191 -24.01 -22.47 9.00
C ASN A 191 -25.33 -21.71 8.91
N LEU A 192 -25.33 -20.50 8.34
CA LEU A 192 -26.58 -19.80 8.07
C LEU A 192 -27.33 -20.51 6.92
N PRO A 193 -28.58 -20.98 7.12
CA PRO A 193 -29.30 -21.79 6.12
C PRO A 193 -29.88 -21.02 4.93
N PHE A 194 -29.74 -19.69 4.88
CA PHE A 194 -30.62 -18.84 4.07
C PHE A 194 -29.92 -17.92 3.05
N SER A 195 -28.59 -18.03 2.91
CA SER A 195 -27.90 -17.60 1.70
C SER A 195 -27.28 -18.83 1.04
N GLN A 196 -27.46 -18.97 -0.27
CA GLN A 196 -26.48 -19.72 -1.05
C GLN A 196 -25.15 -18.99 -0.81
N PRO A 197 -24.10 -19.64 -0.28
CA PRO A 197 -22.81 -18.98 -0.12
C PRO A 197 -22.44 -18.36 -1.47
N ARG A 198 -22.10 -17.07 -1.48
CA ARG A 198 -21.57 -16.46 -2.70
C ARG A 198 -20.36 -17.28 -3.09
N LYS A 199 -20.37 -17.88 -4.28
CA LYS A 199 -19.22 -18.67 -4.76
C LYS A 199 -17.96 -17.83 -4.57
N ARG A 200 -16.96 -18.41 -3.91
CA ARG A 200 -15.66 -17.78 -3.67
C ARG A 200 -14.87 -17.83 -4.97
N VAL A 201 -14.52 -16.67 -5.49
CA VAL A 201 -13.76 -16.54 -6.73
C VAL A 201 -12.39 -15.97 -6.39
N LEU A 202 -11.33 -16.75 -6.61
CA LEU A 202 -9.95 -16.27 -6.48
C LEU A 202 -9.42 -15.85 -7.86
N ILE A 203 -9.09 -14.57 -8.01
CA ILE A 203 -8.48 -14.03 -9.23
C ILE A 203 -6.99 -13.80 -9.01
N ILE A 204 -6.16 -14.68 -9.56
CA ILE A 204 -4.71 -14.54 -9.50
C ILE A 204 -4.25 -13.57 -10.59
N GLY A 205 -3.71 -12.42 -10.18
CA GLY A 205 -3.41 -11.30 -11.08
C GLY A 205 -4.59 -10.33 -11.27
N ALA A 206 -5.40 -10.13 -10.23
CA ALA A 206 -6.53 -9.20 -10.20
C ALA A 206 -6.15 -7.73 -10.44
N SER A 207 -4.89 -7.35 -10.17
CA SER A 207 -4.40 -5.99 -10.49
C SER A 207 -4.04 -5.79 -11.97
N GLY A 208 -4.06 -6.84 -12.80
CA GLY A 208 -3.85 -6.79 -14.24
C GLY A 208 -5.13 -6.50 -15.03
N GLN A 209 -5.00 -6.30 -16.34
CA GLN A 209 -6.10 -5.87 -17.23
C GLN A 209 -7.32 -6.81 -17.23
N VAL A 210 -7.11 -8.11 -17.47
CA VAL A 210 -8.20 -9.11 -17.48
C VAL A 210 -8.70 -9.38 -16.06
N GLY A 211 -7.77 -9.47 -15.09
CA GLY A 211 -8.10 -9.69 -13.68
C GLY A 211 -8.99 -8.59 -13.09
N ASN A 212 -8.77 -7.35 -13.49
CA ASN A 212 -9.57 -6.21 -13.05
C ASN A 212 -11.00 -6.27 -13.62
N ALA A 213 -11.14 -6.58 -14.93
CA ALA A 213 -12.45 -6.76 -15.56
C ALA A 213 -13.23 -7.94 -14.93
N LEU A 214 -12.54 -9.04 -14.59
CA LEU A 214 -13.15 -10.16 -13.87
C LEU A 214 -13.59 -9.76 -12.46
N LYS A 215 -12.81 -8.95 -11.75
CA LYS A 215 -13.22 -8.46 -10.42
C LYS A 215 -14.51 -7.64 -10.48
N GLU A 216 -14.68 -6.83 -11.53
CA GLU A 216 -15.92 -6.09 -11.77
C GLU A 216 -17.08 -7.04 -12.09
N GLU A 217 -16.89 -7.99 -13.02
CA GLU A 217 -17.93 -8.96 -13.42
C GLU A 217 -18.35 -9.88 -12.26
N PHE A 218 -17.41 -10.26 -11.38
CA PHE A 218 -17.65 -11.07 -10.18
C PHE A 218 -17.96 -10.24 -8.93
N SER A 219 -18.32 -8.96 -9.05
CA SER A 219 -18.66 -8.11 -7.90
C SER A 219 -19.85 -8.62 -7.06
N GLY A 220 -20.75 -9.40 -7.66
CA GLY A 220 -21.84 -10.09 -6.96
C GLY A 220 -21.42 -11.38 -6.24
N TYR A 221 -20.16 -11.81 -6.38
CA TYR A 221 -19.57 -13.01 -5.79
C TYR A 221 -18.66 -12.64 -4.61
N ASN A 222 -18.20 -13.64 -3.84
CA ASN A 222 -17.14 -13.42 -2.84
C ASN A 222 -15.78 -13.45 -3.56
N CYS A 223 -15.44 -12.32 -4.21
CA CYS A 223 -14.27 -12.21 -5.07
C CYS A 223 -13.03 -11.77 -4.27
N MET A 224 -12.01 -12.62 -4.26
CA MET A 224 -10.68 -12.35 -3.71
C MET A 224 -9.70 -12.19 -4.86
N GLY A 225 -8.73 -11.28 -4.72
CA GLY A 225 -7.79 -10.99 -5.80
C GLY A 225 -6.35 -10.92 -5.32
N THR A 226 -5.42 -11.25 -6.20
CA THR A 226 -3.99 -11.11 -5.91
C THR A 226 -3.29 -10.09 -6.81
N TYR A 227 -2.15 -9.58 -6.34
CA TYR A 227 -1.25 -8.70 -7.10
C TYR A 227 0.21 -9.16 -6.95
N ASN A 228 1.08 -8.73 -7.89
CA ASN A 228 2.53 -8.93 -7.77
C ASN A 228 3.22 -7.58 -7.55
N THR A 229 3.40 -6.79 -8.61
CA THR A 229 4.24 -5.57 -8.57
C THR A 229 3.49 -4.29 -8.20
N GLN A 230 2.19 -4.20 -8.53
CA GLN A 230 1.39 -3.00 -8.28
C GLN A 230 0.12 -3.37 -7.51
N GLN A 231 0.01 -2.86 -6.28
CA GLN A 231 -1.20 -2.93 -5.49
C GLN A 231 -2.07 -1.72 -5.84
N ASN A 232 -3.04 -1.93 -6.74
CA ASN A 232 -3.98 -0.89 -7.15
C ASN A 232 -5.29 -0.93 -6.35
N ASP A 233 -5.35 -1.79 -5.33
CA ASP A 233 -6.46 -1.98 -4.42
C ASP A 233 -5.91 -2.62 -3.11
N PRO A 234 -6.13 -1.99 -1.94
CA PRO A 234 -5.55 -2.44 -0.67
C PRO A 234 -6.07 -3.81 -0.21
N CYS A 235 -7.20 -4.27 -0.74
CA CYS A 235 -7.78 -5.57 -0.41
C CYS A 235 -7.14 -6.73 -1.20
N LEU A 236 -6.22 -6.46 -2.13
CA LEU A 236 -5.52 -7.52 -2.86
C LEU A 236 -4.39 -8.13 -2.02
N THR A 237 -4.24 -9.45 -2.12
CA THR A 237 -3.15 -10.20 -1.47
C THR A 237 -1.94 -10.30 -2.39
N HIS A 238 -0.72 -10.14 -1.86
CA HIS A 238 0.49 -10.32 -2.65
C HIS A 238 0.67 -11.78 -3.09
N CYS A 239 1.05 -12.00 -4.35
CA CYS A 239 1.27 -13.31 -4.96
C CYS A 239 2.21 -13.19 -6.17
N ASP A 240 3.45 -13.66 -6.04
CA ASP A 240 4.38 -13.79 -7.17
C ASP A 240 4.31 -15.21 -7.77
N MET A 241 3.88 -15.29 -9.03
CA MET A 241 3.86 -16.55 -9.79
C MET A 241 5.24 -17.16 -9.96
N PHE A 242 6.31 -16.37 -9.98
CA PHE A 242 7.67 -16.88 -10.09
C PHE A 242 8.11 -17.61 -8.81
N GLU A 243 7.69 -17.12 -7.64
CA GLU A 243 7.92 -17.79 -6.37
C GLU A 243 7.05 -19.05 -6.24
N LEU A 244 5.78 -18.98 -6.63
CA LEU A 244 4.88 -20.14 -6.66
C LEU A 244 5.46 -21.28 -7.51
N ALA A 245 6.04 -20.96 -8.66
CA ALA A 245 6.67 -21.96 -9.53
C ALA A 245 7.85 -22.70 -8.87
N ARG A 246 8.48 -22.11 -7.85
CA ARG A 246 9.63 -22.69 -7.12
C ARG A 246 9.23 -23.34 -5.80
N ASN A 247 8.01 -23.10 -5.32
CA ASN A 247 7.52 -23.60 -4.05
C ASN A 247 6.09 -24.17 -4.20
N PRO A 248 5.96 -25.47 -4.52
CA PRO A 248 4.65 -26.13 -4.66
C PRO A 248 3.73 -25.97 -3.45
N SER A 249 4.29 -25.93 -2.23
CA SER A 249 3.53 -25.77 -0.99
C SER A 249 2.87 -24.40 -0.88
N ALA A 250 3.40 -23.36 -1.55
CA ALA A 250 2.83 -22.02 -1.52
C ALA A 250 1.52 -21.92 -2.30
N ALA A 251 1.40 -22.63 -3.43
CA ALA A 251 0.14 -22.71 -4.17
C ALA A 251 -0.92 -23.42 -3.33
N LYS A 252 -0.55 -24.54 -2.71
CA LYS A 252 -1.43 -25.25 -1.78
C LYS A 252 -1.89 -24.38 -0.62
N LEU A 253 -0.97 -23.67 0.05
CA LEU A 253 -1.30 -22.77 1.15
C LEU A 253 -2.26 -21.65 0.73
N LEU A 254 -2.05 -21.06 -0.45
CA LEU A 254 -2.94 -20.05 -1.01
C LEU A 254 -4.34 -20.61 -1.25
N LEU A 255 -4.46 -21.80 -1.84
CA LEU A 255 -5.76 -22.39 -2.14
C LEU A 255 -6.46 -22.93 -0.89
N ASP A 256 -5.73 -23.52 0.06
CA ASP A 256 -6.27 -24.01 1.34
C ASP A 256 -6.77 -22.85 2.22
N SER A 257 -6.06 -21.72 2.25
CA SER A 257 -6.44 -20.55 3.05
C SER A 257 -7.65 -19.80 2.48
N MET A 258 -7.74 -19.68 1.15
CA MET A 258 -8.83 -18.96 0.49
C MET A 258 -10.04 -19.87 0.22
N ALA A 259 -9.80 -21.18 0.07
CA ALA A 259 -10.76 -22.22 -0.26
C ALA A 259 -11.75 -21.83 -1.39
N PRO A 260 -11.28 -21.39 -2.57
CA PRO A 260 -12.17 -20.87 -3.60
C PRO A 260 -13.04 -21.97 -4.23
N ASP A 261 -14.22 -21.59 -4.74
CA ASP A 261 -15.04 -22.42 -5.61
C ASP A 261 -14.60 -22.30 -7.08
N VAL A 262 -14.00 -21.16 -7.43
CA VAL A 262 -13.44 -20.87 -8.77
C VAL A 262 -12.09 -20.17 -8.63
N VAL A 263 -11.09 -20.60 -9.39
CA VAL A 263 -9.80 -19.90 -9.51
C VAL A 263 -9.54 -19.45 -10.95
N CYS A 264 -9.37 -18.15 -11.15
CA CYS A 264 -9.04 -17.52 -12.42
C CYS A 264 -7.55 -17.14 -12.44
N ILE A 265 -6.75 -17.81 -13.27
CA ILE A 265 -5.30 -17.62 -13.37
C ILE A 265 -4.98 -16.63 -14.50
N CYS A 266 -5.10 -15.33 -14.19
CA CYS A 266 -4.89 -14.24 -15.16
C CYS A 266 -3.44 -13.76 -15.24
N SER A 267 -2.63 -14.03 -14.21
CA SER A 267 -1.24 -13.62 -14.15
C SER A 267 -0.40 -14.36 -15.21
N ALA A 268 0.31 -13.59 -16.03
CA ALA A 268 1.18 -14.10 -17.09
C ALA A 268 2.30 -13.09 -17.39
N MET A 269 3.44 -13.59 -17.87
CA MET A 269 4.47 -12.77 -18.50
C MET A 269 4.06 -12.56 -19.97
N THR A 270 3.45 -11.41 -20.26
CA THR A 270 2.85 -11.10 -21.57
C THR A 270 3.75 -10.28 -22.49
N TRP A 271 4.91 -9.81 -22.00
CA TRP A 271 5.89 -9.11 -22.82
C TRP A 271 6.68 -10.12 -23.66
N VAL A 272 6.27 -10.26 -24.93
CA VAL A 272 6.77 -11.28 -25.85
C VAL A 272 8.30 -11.24 -26.01
N GLU A 273 8.88 -10.04 -26.16
CA GLU A 273 10.34 -9.88 -26.26
C GLU A 273 11.05 -10.29 -24.98
N GLY A 274 10.52 -9.87 -23.81
CA GLY A 274 11.10 -10.23 -22.53
C GLY A 274 11.07 -11.73 -22.25
N CYS A 275 10.12 -12.47 -22.83
CA CYS A 275 10.10 -13.93 -22.72
C CYS A 275 11.29 -14.57 -23.44
N GLU A 276 11.79 -13.96 -24.52
CA GLU A 276 13.02 -14.38 -25.18
C GLU A 276 14.27 -13.99 -24.37
N ASP A 277 14.19 -12.98 -23.52
CA ASP A 277 15.30 -12.54 -22.66
C ASP A 277 15.42 -13.38 -21.40
N ASP A 278 14.30 -13.83 -20.82
CA ASP A 278 14.25 -14.61 -19.59
C ASP A 278 13.34 -15.85 -19.73
N LEU A 279 13.91 -16.91 -20.32
CA LEU A 279 13.22 -18.19 -20.51
C LEU A 279 12.78 -18.79 -19.16
N ILE A 280 13.61 -18.69 -18.13
CA ILE A 280 13.34 -19.31 -16.82
C ILE A 280 12.09 -18.67 -16.23
N ARG A 281 12.00 -17.33 -16.23
CA ARG A 281 10.82 -16.62 -15.73
C ARG A 281 9.60 -16.82 -16.61
N ALA A 282 9.77 -16.84 -17.93
CA ALA A 282 8.68 -17.10 -18.87
C ALA A 282 8.00 -18.45 -18.58
N TYR A 283 8.75 -19.55 -18.52
CA TYR A 283 8.18 -20.88 -18.23
C TYR A 283 7.68 -21.01 -16.78
N ALA A 284 8.38 -20.41 -15.81
CA ALA A 284 7.92 -20.42 -14.42
C ALA A 284 6.53 -19.77 -14.27
N VAL A 285 6.35 -18.56 -14.81
CA VAL A 285 5.12 -17.77 -14.67
C VAL A 285 4.00 -18.28 -15.60
N ASN A 286 4.31 -18.62 -16.85
CA ASN A 286 3.30 -18.97 -17.85
C ASN A 286 2.91 -20.45 -17.87
N SER A 287 3.77 -21.34 -17.35
CA SER A 287 3.58 -22.80 -17.40
C SER A 287 3.58 -23.46 -16.03
N THR A 288 4.69 -23.39 -15.30
CA THR A 288 4.88 -24.15 -14.05
C THR A 288 3.90 -23.73 -12.95
N ALA A 289 3.82 -22.43 -12.63
CA ALA A 289 2.91 -21.95 -11.59
C ALA A 289 1.43 -22.21 -11.91
N PRO A 290 0.91 -21.95 -13.13
CA PRO A 290 -0.45 -22.33 -13.50
C PRO A 290 -0.76 -23.82 -13.30
N GLY A 291 0.19 -24.70 -13.65
CA GLY A 291 0.06 -26.14 -13.41
C GLY A 291 -0.06 -26.49 -11.91
N LEU A 292 0.83 -25.95 -11.08
CA LEU A 292 0.81 -26.17 -9.63
C LEU A 292 -0.47 -25.62 -8.97
N ILE A 293 -0.95 -24.46 -9.44
CA ILE A 293 -2.22 -23.89 -8.97
C ILE A 293 -3.38 -24.80 -9.36
N ALA A 294 -3.39 -25.35 -10.59
CA ALA A 294 -4.44 -26.26 -11.03
C ALA A 294 -4.46 -27.57 -10.21
N GLU A 295 -3.28 -28.09 -9.87
CA GLU A 295 -3.14 -29.26 -8.96
C GLU A 295 -3.71 -28.95 -7.57
N ALA A 296 -3.33 -27.82 -6.96
CA ALA A 296 -3.86 -27.40 -5.65
C ALA A 296 -5.37 -27.11 -5.70
N ALA A 297 -5.86 -26.49 -6.76
CA ALA A 297 -7.27 -26.19 -6.96
C ALA A 297 -8.12 -27.46 -7.02
N LYS A 298 -7.60 -28.53 -7.63
CA LYS A 298 -8.27 -29.83 -7.66
C LYS A 298 -8.44 -30.44 -6.27
N GLU A 299 -7.47 -30.27 -5.38
CA GLU A 299 -7.55 -30.78 -4.00
C GLU A 299 -8.66 -30.11 -3.18
N VAL A 300 -8.92 -28.82 -3.43
CA VAL A 300 -10.00 -28.06 -2.77
C VAL A 300 -11.32 -28.08 -3.54
N GLY A 301 -11.38 -28.77 -4.69
CA GLY A 301 -12.58 -28.89 -5.52
C GLY A 301 -12.94 -27.63 -6.32
N ALA A 302 -11.99 -26.71 -6.53
CA ALA A 302 -12.23 -25.46 -7.25
C ALA A 302 -12.24 -25.65 -8.78
N LYS A 303 -13.16 -24.95 -9.47
CA LYS A 303 -13.14 -24.84 -10.94
C LYS A 303 -11.97 -23.97 -11.37
N VAL A 304 -11.11 -24.48 -12.25
CA VAL A 304 -9.94 -23.74 -12.76
C VAL A 304 -10.27 -23.06 -14.09
N VAL A 305 -9.94 -21.78 -14.20
CA VAL A 305 -9.92 -21.01 -15.46
C VAL A 305 -8.52 -20.48 -15.72
N HIS A 306 -7.96 -20.79 -16.89
CA HIS A 306 -6.64 -20.33 -17.32
C HIS A 306 -6.75 -19.55 -18.64
N TYR A 307 -6.03 -18.44 -18.74
CA TYR A 307 -6.04 -17.60 -19.94
C TYR A 307 -4.83 -17.86 -20.80
N SER A 308 -5.02 -18.08 -22.10
CA SER A 308 -3.98 -18.33 -23.08
C SER A 308 -4.08 -17.35 -24.27
N THR A 309 -3.37 -17.63 -25.35
CA THR A 309 -3.11 -16.72 -26.47
C THR A 309 -3.20 -17.44 -27.80
N ASP A 310 -3.52 -16.70 -28.86
CA ASP A 310 -3.29 -17.08 -30.24
C ASP A 310 -1.83 -17.37 -30.63
N TYR A 311 -0.85 -16.90 -29.85
CA TYR A 311 0.58 -17.16 -30.10
C TYR A 311 0.98 -18.63 -29.92
N VAL A 312 0.05 -19.49 -29.49
CA VAL A 312 0.20 -20.96 -29.55
C VAL A 312 0.19 -21.50 -30.98
N PHE A 313 -0.19 -20.70 -31.97
CA PHE A 313 -0.15 -21.03 -33.40
C PHE A 313 0.97 -20.30 -34.14
N ASP A 314 1.32 -20.79 -35.33
CA ASP A 314 2.37 -20.19 -36.17
C ASP A 314 1.90 -19.02 -37.02
N GLY A 315 0.58 -18.82 -37.13
CA GLY A 315 -0.01 -17.76 -37.94
C GLY A 315 0.13 -17.96 -39.45
N THR A 316 0.26 -19.20 -39.94
CA THR A 316 0.29 -19.51 -41.38
C THR A 316 -1.09 -19.66 -42.01
N ALA A 317 -2.07 -20.18 -41.27
CA ALA A 317 -3.37 -20.61 -41.78
C ALA A 317 -4.60 -20.14 -40.98
N GLY A 318 -4.44 -19.14 -40.10
CA GLY A 318 -5.58 -18.62 -39.32
C GLY A 318 -6.72 -18.08 -40.20
N PRO A 319 -7.96 -18.00 -39.69
CA PRO A 319 -8.31 -18.16 -38.27
C PRO A 319 -8.39 -19.62 -37.80
N TYR A 320 -7.87 -19.90 -36.60
CA TYR A 320 -7.76 -21.24 -36.02
C TYR A 320 -8.94 -21.59 -35.10
N THR A 321 -9.38 -22.84 -35.16
CA THR A 321 -10.28 -23.50 -34.21
C THR A 321 -9.52 -24.06 -33.00
N GLU A 322 -10.23 -24.47 -31.95
CA GLU A 322 -9.61 -25.07 -30.77
C GLU A 322 -8.96 -26.44 -31.04
N THR A 323 -9.37 -27.11 -32.13
CA THR A 323 -8.86 -28.42 -32.55
C THR A 323 -7.68 -28.36 -33.51
N ASP A 324 -7.37 -27.18 -34.06
CA ASP A 324 -6.22 -27.03 -34.93
C ASP A 324 -4.91 -27.28 -34.20
N LYS A 325 -3.93 -27.82 -34.92
CA LYS A 325 -2.63 -28.17 -34.36
C LYS A 325 -1.86 -26.90 -33.98
N THR A 326 -1.53 -26.78 -32.69
CA THR A 326 -0.69 -25.69 -32.17
C THR A 326 0.76 -25.83 -32.62
N CYS A 327 1.40 -24.71 -32.97
CA CYS A 327 2.78 -24.64 -33.48
C CYS A 327 3.40 -23.26 -33.13
N PRO A 328 3.73 -22.98 -31.86
CA PRO A 328 4.18 -21.65 -31.46
C PRO A 328 5.58 -21.30 -31.99
N LEU A 329 5.75 -20.06 -32.49
CA LEU A 329 7.02 -19.59 -33.05
C LEU A 329 8.04 -19.11 -31.99
N ASN A 330 7.56 -18.49 -30.91
CA ASN A 330 8.37 -17.78 -29.92
C ASN A 330 8.23 -18.36 -28.50
N VAL A 331 9.06 -17.92 -27.55
CA VAL A 331 9.05 -18.41 -26.16
C VAL A 331 7.74 -18.09 -25.44
N TYR A 332 7.14 -16.93 -25.70
CA TYR A 332 5.83 -16.58 -25.12
C TYR A 332 4.77 -17.62 -25.51
N GLY A 333 4.60 -17.89 -26.81
CA GLY A 333 3.67 -18.90 -27.32
C GLY A 333 3.95 -20.31 -26.80
N LYS A 334 5.23 -20.72 -26.77
CA LYS A 334 5.65 -22.03 -26.24
C LYS A 334 5.32 -22.18 -24.75
N SER A 335 5.68 -21.18 -23.94
CA SER A 335 5.41 -21.21 -22.50
C SER A 335 3.91 -21.15 -22.17
N LYS A 336 3.11 -20.41 -22.95
CA LYS A 336 1.65 -20.39 -22.80
C LYS A 336 1.01 -21.73 -23.20
N LEU A 337 1.43 -22.34 -24.30
CA LEU A 337 0.96 -23.65 -24.73
C LEU A 337 1.28 -24.74 -23.68
N GLU A 338 2.49 -24.72 -23.13
CA GLU A 338 2.86 -25.65 -22.06
C GLU A 338 1.99 -25.43 -20.80
N GLY A 339 1.65 -24.18 -20.48
CA GLY A 339 0.69 -23.84 -19.44
C GLY A 339 -0.69 -24.44 -19.67
N GLU A 340 -1.24 -24.34 -20.90
CA GLU A 340 -2.50 -25.01 -21.26
C GLU A 340 -2.44 -26.51 -20.97
N GLN A 341 -1.36 -27.16 -21.41
CA GLN A 341 -1.16 -28.60 -21.25
C GLN A 341 -1.03 -29.01 -19.79
N ARG A 342 -0.28 -28.26 -18.97
CA ARG A 342 -0.12 -28.55 -17.54
C ARG A 342 -1.42 -28.37 -16.77
N VAL A 343 -2.16 -27.29 -17.02
CA VAL A 343 -3.46 -27.04 -16.38
C VAL A 343 -4.46 -28.14 -16.72
N LEU A 344 -4.60 -28.50 -18.01
CA LEU A 344 -5.51 -29.56 -18.45
C LEU A 344 -5.09 -30.96 -17.98
N LYS A 345 -3.78 -31.20 -17.84
CA LYS A 345 -3.26 -32.46 -17.27
C LYS A 345 -3.61 -32.60 -15.79
N ALA A 346 -3.45 -31.52 -15.02
CA ALA A 346 -3.78 -31.50 -13.60
C ALA A 346 -5.30 -31.63 -13.38
N THR A 347 -6.06 -30.81 -14.12
CA THR A 347 -7.51 -30.65 -13.98
C THR A 347 -8.15 -30.72 -15.38
N PRO A 348 -8.53 -31.93 -15.86
CA PRO A 348 -9.15 -32.10 -17.18
C PRO A 348 -10.45 -31.32 -17.38
N GLU A 349 -11.14 -30.98 -16.29
CA GLU A 349 -12.35 -30.17 -16.29
C GLU A 349 -12.07 -28.65 -16.31
N ALA A 350 -10.81 -28.22 -16.34
CA ALA A 350 -10.45 -26.80 -16.39
C ALA A 350 -10.96 -26.13 -17.68
N LEU A 351 -11.21 -24.83 -17.59
CA LEU A 351 -11.47 -23.97 -18.73
C LEU A 351 -10.17 -23.27 -19.15
N VAL A 352 -9.81 -23.38 -20.42
CA VAL A 352 -8.66 -22.67 -21.00
C VAL A 352 -9.16 -21.71 -22.07
N LEU A 353 -8.99 -20.40 -21.87
CA LEU A 353 -9.53 -19.37 -22.75
C LEU A 353 -8.41 -18.73 -23.59
N ARG A 354 -8.35 -19.01 -24.89
CA ARG A 354 -7.40 -18.37 -25.82
C ARG A 354 -7.93 -17.01 -26.24
N THR A 355 -7.09 -15.99 -26.09
CA THR A 355 -7.44 -14.58 -26.35
C THR A 355 -6.43 -13.92 -27.30
N THR A 356 -6.81 -12.80 -27.90
CA THR A 356 -5.94 -12.06 -28.84
C THR A 356 -6.04 -10.56 -28.60
N GLY A 357 -4.89 -9.88 -28.57
CA GLY A 357 -4.83 -8.41 -28.62
C GLY A 357 -5.74 -7.69 -27.62
N VAL A 358 -5.73 -8.13 -26.35
CA VAL A 358 -6.71 -7.69 -25.35
C VAL A 358 -6.63 -6.18 -25.08
N TYR A 359 -7.76 -5.48 -25.15
CA TYR A 359 -7.87 -4.04 -24.90
C TYR A 359 -9.11 -3.72 -24.02
N GLY A 360 -9.21 -2.47 -23.57
CA GLY A 360 -10.29 -1.98 -22.70
C GLY A 360 -9.75 -1.25 -21.46
N PRO A 361 -10.60 -0.95 -20.46
CA PRO A 361 -10.18 -0.31 -19.22
C PRO A 361 -8.98 -1.01 -18.60
N ASP A 362 -7.89 -0.27 -18.42
CA ASP A 362 -6.64 -0.76 -17.84
C ASP A 362 -6.00 0.34 -17.00
N LYS A 363 -5.99 0.14 -15.67
CA LYS A 363 -5.39 1.07 -14.71
C LYS A 363 -3.88 1.27 -14.96
N GLN A 364 -3.20 0.29 -15.56
CA GLN A 364 -1.78 0.42 -15.91
C GLN A 364 -1.57 1.13 -17.25
N SER A 365 -2.63 1.26 -18.06
CA SER A 365 -2.66 1.88 -19.38
C SER A 365 -1.57 1.34 -20.33
N LYS A 366 -1.39 0.01 -20.35
CA LYS A 366 -0.33 -0.67 -21.13
C LYS A 366 -0.85 -1.29 -22.43
N ASN A 367 -2.15 -1.52 -22.58
CA ASN A 367 -2.70 -2.14 -23.78
C ASN A 367 -2.53 -1.27 -25.05
N PHE A 368 -2.71 -1.89 -26.22
CA PHE A 368 -2.43 -1.26 -27.51
C PHE A 368 -3.25 0.02 -27.73
N VAL A 369 -4.54 0.03 -27.41
CA VAL A 369 -5.39 1.23 -27.53
C VAL A 369 -4.91 2.35 -26.61
N CYS A 370 -4.52 2.03 -25.37
CA CYS A 370 -3.88 3.01 -24.48
C CYS A 370 -2.57 3.58 -25.04
N GLN A 371 -1.77 2.78 -25.75
CA GLN A 371 -0.55 3.25 -26.40
C GLN A 371 -0.85 4.18 -27.59
N LEU A 372 -1.88 3.88 -28.39
CA LEU A 372 -2.33 4.74 -29.48
C LEU A 372 -2.75 6.11 -28.96
N MET A 373 -3.60 6.13 -27.92
CA MET A 373 -4.05 7.37 -27.28
C MET A 373 -2.87 8.19 -26.73
N LYS A 374 -1.92 7.53 -26.05
CA LYS A 374 -0.72 8.20 -25.51
C LYS A 374 0.14 8.84 -26.58
N ASN A 375 0.42 8.11 -27.67
CA ASN A 375 1.27 8.61 -28.76
C ASN A 375 0.59 9.74 -29.54
N SER A 376 -0.72 9.61 -29.78
CA SER A 376 -1.52 10.67 -30.41
C SER A 376 -1.50 11.96 -29.56
N ALA A 377 -1.77 11.85 -28.26
CA ALA A 377 -1.75 12.99 -27.34
C ALA A 377 -0.36 13.64 -27.18
N SER A 378 0.72 12.85 -27.23
CA SER A 378 2.09 13.37 -27.14
C SER A 378 2.66 13.85 -28.49
N GLY A 379 1.90 13.72 -29.58
CA GLY A 379 2.35 14.01 -30.94
C GLY A 379 3.46 13.08 -31.45
N SER A 380 3.74 11.98 -30.75
CA SER A 380 4.79 11.02 -31.07
C SER A 380 4.36 10.04 -32.16
N VAL A 381 5.25 9.75 -33.11
CA VAL A 381 4.96 8.81 -34.19
C VAL A 381 5.13 7.37 -33.70
N MET A 382 4.11 6.55 -33.88
CA MET A 382 4.10 5.12 -33.57
C MET A 382 4.14 4.30 -34.87
N LYS A 383 5.14 3.43 -34.99
CA LYS A 383 5.24 2.44 -36.07
C LYS A 383 4.39 1.22 -35.73
N ILE A 384 3.53 0.80 -36.65
CA ILE A 384 2.55 -0.27 -36.44
C ILE A 384 2.66 -1.28 -37.58
N PRO A 385 2.78 -2.60 -37.28
CA PRO A 385 2.77 -3.66 -38.28
C PRO A 385 1.57 -3.58 -39.21
N ASN A 386 1.79 -3.67 -40.52
CA ASN A 386 0.73 -3.73 -41.53
C ASN A 386 0.43 -5.15 -42.05
N ASP A 387 1.06 -6.16 -41.46
CA ASP A 387 1.05 -7.56 -41.88
C ASP A 387 0.71 -8.54 -40.73
N GLN A 388 0.34 -8.02 -39.55
CA GLN A 388 -0.13 -8.81 -38.41
C GLN A 388 -1.66 -8.77 -38.33
N PHE A 389 -2.28 -9.93 -38.42
CA PHE A 389 -3.72 -10.14 -38.33
C PHE A 389 -4.07 -10.89 -37.06
N GLY A 390 -5.07 -10.38 -36.34
CA GLY A 390 -5.63 -11.02 -35.15
C GLY A 390 -7.04 -10.53 -34.87
N CYS A 391 -7.63 -11.03 -33.79
CA CYS A 391 -8.97 -10.67 -33.35
C CYS A 391 -8.89 -9.81 -32.08
N PRO A 392 -8.85 -8.46 -32.17
CA PRO A 392 -8.82 -7.60 -30.99
C PRO A 392 -9.96 -7.95 -30.04
N THR A 393 -9.65 -8.11 -28.76
CA THR A 393 -10.63 -8.63 -27.80
C THR A 393 -10.85 -7.68 -26.63
N TYR A 394 -12.09 -7.33 -26.36
CA TYR A 394 -12.45 -6.46 -25.24
C TYR A 394 -12.38 -7.21 -23.90
N ASN A 395 -11.71 -6.64 -22.90
CA ASN A 395 -11.49 -7.31 -21.62
C ASN A 395 -12.76 -7.56 -20.80
N LYS A 396 -13.78 -6.69 -20.91
CA LYS A 396 -15.08 -6.92 -20.27
C LYS A 396 -15.83 -8.09 -20.89
N ASP A 397 -15.73 -8.27 -22.21
CA ASP A 397 -16.33 -9.43 -22.88
C ASP A 397 -15.64 -10.72 -22.48
N ILE A 398 -14.32 -10.73 -22.31
CA ILE A 398 -13.59 -11.88 -21.75
C ILE A 398 -14.11 -12.22 -20.36
N ALA A 399 -14.31 -11.20 -19.50
CA ALA A 399 -14.81 -11.40 -18.15
C ALA A 399 -16.23 -11.99 -18.14
N LYS A 400 -17.14 -11.43 -18.94
CA LYS A 400 -18.52 -11.91 -19.09
C LYS A 400 -18.58 -13.32 -19.68
N ALA A 401 -17.82 -13.59 -20.74
CA ALA A 401 -17.69 -14.91 -21.33
C ALA A 401 -17.16 -15.95 -20.33
N THR A 402 -16.17 -15.55 -19.51
CA THR A 402 -15.63 -16.40 -18.44
C THR A 402 -16.74 -16.81 -17.47
N ARG A 403 -17.49 -15.86 -16.93
CA ARG A 403 -18.59 -16.14 -15.98
C ARG A 403 -19.63 -17.06 -16.61
N LEU A 404 -20.07 -16.77 -17.83
CA LEU A 404 -21.10 -17.55 -18.52
C LEU A 404 -20.63 -18.99 -18.84
N LEU A 405 -19.37 -19.19 -19.23
CA LEU A 405 -18.80 -20.53 -19.44
C LEU A 405 -18.71 -21.33 -18.13
N ILE A 406 -18.38 -20.68 -17.01
CA ILE A 406 -18.40 -21.32 -15.68
C ILE A 406 -19.83 -21.73 -15.32
N GLU A 407 -20.80 -20.84 -15.50
CA GLU A 407 -22.22 -21.10 -15.21
C GLU A 407 -22.81 -22.22 -16.08
N ALA A 408 -22.38 -22.29 -17.35
CA ALA A 408 -22.75 -23.38 -18.26
C ALA A 408 -22.04 -24.72 -17.96
N GLY A 409 -21.13 -24.76 -16.98
CA GLY A 409 -20.37 -25.96 -16.63
C GLY A 409 -19.37 -26.39 -17.71
N ALA A 410 -18.99 -25.48 -18.61
CA ALA A 410 -18.12 -25.79 -19.74
C ALA A 410 -16.72 -26.23 -19.28
N SER A 411 -16.01 -26.99 -20.11
CA SER A 411 -14.64 -27.44 -19.87
C SER A 411 -13.83 -27.55 -21.16
N GLY A 412 -12.50 -27.57 -21.03
CA GLY A 412 -11.57 -27.63 -22.14
C GLY A 412 -11.22 -26.26 -22.71
N VAL A 413 -10.64 -26.26 -23.91
CA VAL A 413 -10.16 -25.05 -24.58
C VAL A 413 -11.31 -24.34 -25.29
N PHE A 414 -11.37 -23.02 -25.18
CA PHE A 414 -12.27 -22.13 -25.91
C PHE A 414 -11.50 -20.94 -26.47
N ASN A 415 -11.78 -20.57 -27.71
CA ASN A 415 -11.37 -19.29 -28.27
C ASN A 415 -12.36 -18.21 -27.84
N VAL A 416 -11.88 -17.24 -27.05
CA VAL A 416 -12.66 -16.12 -26.54
C VAL A 416 -12.05 -14.83 -27.10
N VAL A 417 -12.47 -14.47 -28.30
CA VAL A 417 -11.98 -13.30 -29.03
C VAL A 417 -13.11 -12.46 -29.63
N GLY A 418 -12.82 -11.20 -29.97
CA GLY A 418 -13.72 -10.39 -30.77
C GLY A 418 -14.01 -11.06 -32.14
N PRO A 419 -15.18 -10.79 -32.75
CA PRO A 419 -15.60 -11.47 -33.98
C PRO A 419 -14.83 -11.00 -35.22
N ASP A 420 -14.16 -9.85 -35.16
CA ASP A 420 -13.53 -9.20 -36.30
C ASP A 420 -12.05 -9.60 -36.45
N LEU A 421 -11.65 -9.98 -37.66
CA LEU A 421 -10.23 -10.16 -38.01
C LEU A 421 -9.66 -8.83 -38.51
N TYR A 422 -8.77 -8.22 -37.73
CA TYR A 422 -8.13 -6.96 -38.05
C TYR A 422 -6.65 -7.12 -38.35
N GLU A 423 -6.22 -6.44 -39.42
CA GLU A 423 -4.84 -6.02 -39.61
C GLU A 423 -4.50 -4.93 -38.57
N ARG A 424 -3.30 -4.99 -37.97
CA ARG A 424 -2.97 -4.22 -36.75
C ARG A 424 -2.91 -2.70 -36.96
N HIS A 425 -2.47 -2.22 -38.12
CA HIS A 425 -2.56 -0.81 -38.53
C HIS A 425 -4.02 -0.41 -38.80
N ALA A 426 -4.81 -1.23 -39.49
CA ALA A 426 -6.24 -0.99 -39.64
C ALA A 426 -6.99 -0.90 -38.29
N PHE A 427 -6.63 -1.72 -37.30
CA PHE A 427 -7.14 -1.58 -35.93
C PHE A 427 -6.79 -0.20 -35.34
N ALA A 428 -5.57 0.28 -35.53
CA ALA A 428 -5.17 1.60 -35.07
C ALA A 428 -5.96 2.74 -35.73
N LEU A 429 -6.21 2.65 -37.05
CA LEU A 429 -7.00 3.64 -37.79
C LEU A 429 -8.47 3.65 -37.37
N GLU A 430 -9.09 2.49 -37.17
CA GLU A 430 -10.47 2.41 -36.67
C GLU A 430 -10.58 2.98 -35.25
N THR A 431 -9.58 2.69 -34.40
CA THR A 431 -9.48 3.28 -33.06
C THR A 431 -9.37 4.80 -33.13
N ALA A 432 -8.53 5.31 -34.03
CA ALA A 432 -8.36 6.74 -34.25
C ALA A 432 -9.67 7.41 -34.67
N SER A 433 -10.42 6.78 -35.57
CA SER A 433 -11.71 7.28 -36.03
C SER A 433 -12.78 7.33 -34.94
N ILE A 434 -12.80 6.37 -34.02
CA ILE A 434 -13.84 6.28 -32.98
C ILE A 434 -13.51 7.16 -31.77
N LEU A 435 -12.24 7.24 -31.40
CA LEU A 435 -11.77 7.98 -30.22
C LEU A 435 -11.23 9.38 -30.54
N ASP A 436 -11.35 9.82 -31.79
CA ASP A 436 -10.88 11.13 -32.29
C ASP A 436 -9.37 11.34 -32.05
N LEU A 437 -8.56 10.38 -32.47
CA LEU A 437 -7.10 10.44 -32.36
C LEU A 437 -6.47 10.90 -33.69
N ASP A 438 -5.32 11.56 -33.58
CA ASP A 438 -4.48 11.93 -34.73
C ASP A 438 -3.91 10.69 -35.43
N ALA A 439 -4.59 10.27 -36.49
CA ALA A 439 -4.24 9.11 -37.30
C ALA A 439 -2.90 9.27 -38.05
N GLU A 440 -2.41 10.50 -38.28
CA GLU A 440 -1.12 10.74 -38.94
C GLU A 440 0.06 10.24 -38.09
N LYS A 441 -0.15 10.05 -36.79
CA LYS A 441 0.84 9.48 -35.87
C LYS A 441 1.01 7.98 -36.01
N PHE A 442 0.14 7.28 -36.73
CA PHE A 442 0.13 5.83 -36.84
C PHE A 442 0.68 5.40 -38.19
N VAL A 443 1.97 5.11 -38.24
CA VAL A 443 2.70 4.80 -39.48
C VAL A 443 2.77 3.29 -39.68
N ALA A 444 2.23 2.82 -40.80
CA ALA A 444 2.32 1.42 -41.24
C ALA A 444 3.77 1.03 -41.58
N VAL A 445 4.21 -0.11 -41.07
CA VAL A 445 5.52 -0.74 -41.40
C VAL A 445 5.36 -2.26 -41.48
N GLY A 446 6.20 -2.96 -42.25
CA GLY A 446 6.23 -4.42 -42.20
C GLY A 446 6.79 -4.95 -40.88
N THR A 447 6.35 -6.12 -40.41
CA THR A 447 6.88 -6.75 -39.17
C THR A 447 8.40 -6.96 -39.26
N SER A 448 8.92 -7.29 -40.45
CA SER A 448 10.36 -7.47 -40.68
C SER A 448 11.17 -6.19 -40.44
N GLU A 449 10.59 -5.01 -40.72
CA GLU A 449 11.25 -3.71 -40.52
C GLU A 449 11.37 -3.33 -39.04
N MET A 450 10.53 -3.91 -38.18
CA MET A 450 10.57 -3.67 -36.74
C MET A 450 11.74 -4.34 -36.03
N ARG A 451 12.44 -5.29 -36.68
CA ARG A 451 13.61 -6.01 -36.14
C ARG A 451 13.38 -6.59 -34.73
N GLN A 452 12.18 -7.11 -34.47
CA GLN A 452 11.82 -7.71 -33.19
C GLN A 452 12.57 -9.03 -33.00
N LYS A 453 12.99 -9.33 -31.76
CA LYS A 453 13.71 -10.53 -31.37
C LYS A 453 12.85 -11.78 -31.52
N ALA A 454 11.60 -11.73 -31.04
CA ALA A 454 10.68 -12.87 -31.19
C ALA A 454 9.92 -12.81 -32.52
N SER A 455 9.84 -13.93 -33.23
CA SER A 455 8.98 -14.05 -34.40
C SER A 455 7.50 -13.89 -34.03
N ARG A 456 6.73 -13.18 -34.85
CA ARG A 456 5.28 -12.96 -34.64
C ARG A 456 4.47 -13.85 -35.57
N PRO A 457 3.39 -14.50 -35.10
CA PRO A 457 2.46 -15.18 -35.99
C PRO A 457 1.68 -14.13 -36.80
N LEU A 458 1.83 -14.14 -38.13
CA LEU A 458 1.31 -13.07 -38.97
C LEU A 458 -0.21 -13.17 -39.20
N LYS A 459 -0.77 -14.39 -39.26
CA LYS A 459 -2.23 -14.62 -39.39
C LYS A 459 -2.77 -15.45 -38.22
N ALA A 460 -2.83 -14.85 -37.04
CA ALA A 460 -3.13 -15.53 -35.77
C ALA A 460 -4.62 -15.45 -35.34
N GLY A 461 -5.55 -15.13 -36.25
CA GLY A 461 -6.98 -15.05 -35.93
C GLY A 461 -7.53 -16.33 -35.28
N LEU A 462 -8.58 -16.21 -34.47
CA LEU A 462 -9.22 -17.34 -33.81
C LEU A 462 -10.71 -17.40 -34.19
N ASN A 463 -11.22 -18.62 -34.33
CA ASN A 463 -12.61 -18.90 -34.65
C ASN A 463 -13.42 -19.13 -33.35
N THR A 464 -14.59 -18.49 -33.24
CA THR A 464 -15.45 -18.51 -32.04
C THR A 464 -16.75 -19.31 -32.21
N THR A 465 -16.82 -20.21 -33.21
CA THR A 465 -18.00 -21.05 -33.45
C THR A 465 -18.35 -21.86 -32.20
N LYS A 466 -17.36 -22.52 -31.58
CA LYS A 466 -17.58 -23.31 -30.35
C LYS A 466 -18.14 -22.48 -29.19
N LEU A 467 -17.63 -21.27 -29.01
CA LEU A 467 -18.12 -20.34 -27.98
C LEU A 467 -19.58 -19.97 -28.25
N SER A 468 -19.91 -19.65 -29.50
CA SER A 468 -21.26 -19.24 -29.92
C SER A 468 -22.27 -20.38 -29.81
N GLU A 469 -21.86 -21.62 -30.11
CA GLU A 469 -22.70 -22.82 -29.92
C GLU A 469 -22.93 -23.13 -28.44
N THR A 470 -21.94 -22.87 -27.58
CA THR A 470 -22.05 -23.12 -26.14
C THR A 470 -22.85 -22.03 -25.43
N LEU A 471 -22.74 -20.78 -25.87
CA LEU A 471 -23.41 -19.60 -25.30
C LEU A 471 -24.22 -18.85 -26.38
N PRO A 472 -25.34 -19.40 -26.87
CA PRO A 472 -26.07 -18.84 -28.01
C PRO A 472 -26.64 -17.43 -27.76
N ASP A 473 -26.92 -17.10 -26.50
CA ASP A 473 -27.46 -15.79 -26.09
C ASP A 473 -26.37 -14.73 -25.81
N PHE A 474 -25.10 -15.12 -25.91
CA PHE A 474 -23.97 -14.23 -25.69
C PHE A 474 -23.21 -13.99 -26.99
N LYS A 475 -22.87 -12.73 -27.24
CA LYS A 475 -22.06 -12.33 -28.38
C LYS A 475 -20.92 -11.45 -27.90
N MET A 476 -19.73 -11.76 -28.39
CA MET A 476 -18.56 -10.88 -28.26
C MET A 476 -18.82 -9.62 -29.08
N GLN A 477 -18.50 -8.46 -28.53
CA GLN A 477 -18.68 -7.19 -29.23
C GLN A 477 -17.66 -7.07 -30.37
N THR A 478 -18.11 -6.49 -31.47
CA THR A 478 -17.20 -6.03 -32.54
C THR A 478 -16.25 -4.97 -31.99
N LEU A 479 -15.12 -4.76 -32.67
CA LEU A 479 -14.16 -3.72 -32.27
C LEU A 479 -14.86 -2.36 -32.09
N LYS A 480 -15.74 -2.01 -33.03
CA LYS A 480 -16.46 -0.73 -33.05
C LYS A 480 -17.41 -0.59 -31.87
N GLU A 481 -18.17 -1.64 -31.55
CA GLU A 481 -19.09 -1.64 -30.41
C GLU A 481 -18.34 -1.50 -29.09
N ALA A 482 -17.27 -2.27 -28.89
CA ALA A 482 -16.45 -2.21 -27.68
C ALA A 482 -15.72 -0.87 -27.51
N LEU A 483 -15.20 -0.27 -28.59
CA LEU A 483 -14.61 1.06 -28.51
C LEU A 483 -15.65 2.13 -28.17
N LYS A 484 -16.88 2.03 -28.71
CA LYS A 484 -17.98 2.95 -28.37
C LYS A 484 -18.47 2.77 -26.93
N ASP A 485 -18.54 1.54 -26.43
CA ASP A 485 -18.88 1.26 -25.02
C ASP A 485 -17.82 1.85 -24.07
N TRP A 486 -16.56 1.76 -24.46
CA TRP A 486 -15.47 2.30 -23.65
C TRP A 486 -15.27 3.82 -23.79
N ALA A 487 -15.62 4.41 -24.93
CA ALA A 487 -15.34 5.81 -25.27
C ALA A 487 -15.81 6.84 -24.21
N PRO A 488 -17.00 6.75 -23.60
CA PRO A 488 -17.43 7.70 -22.56
C PRO A 488 -16.51 7.69 -21.33
N GLN A 489 -16.07 6.50 -20.90
CA GLN A 489 -15.15 6.33 -19.78
C GLN A 489 -13.75 6.85 -20.14
N VAL A 490 -13.33 6.66 -21.40
CA VAL A 490 -12.08 7.19 -21.93
C VAL A 490 -12.12 8.72 -21.96
N GLN A 491 -13.19 9.33 -22.46
CA GLN A 491 -13.33 10.79 -22.54
C GLN A 491 -13.40 11.44 -21.16
N SER A 492 -14.07 10.84 -20.17
CA SER A 492 -14.08 11.37 -18.80
C SER A 492 -12.74 11.19 -18.07
N TYR A 493 -12.10 10.04 -18.24
CA TYR A 493 -10.77 9.76 -17.67
C TYR A 493 -9.73 10.70 -18.28
N TYR A 494 -9.78 10.94 -19.60
CA TYR A 494 -8.82 11.78 -20.28
C TYR A 494 -9.14 13.27 -20.25
N ALA A 495 -10.40 13.71 -20.23
CA ALA A 495 -10.76 15.12 -19.98
C ALA A 495 -10.32 15.58 -18.58
N ASN A 496 -10.43 14.70 -17.58
CA ASN A 496 -9.86 14.97 -16.25
C ASN A 496 -8.33 14.95 -16.24
N THR A 497 -7.66 14.20 -17.12
CA THR A 497 -6.18 14.28 -17.28
C THR A 497 -5.70 15.36 -18.25
N GLN A 498 -6.57 15.92 -19.10
CA GLN A 498 -6.27 17.04 -20.01
C GLN A 498 -6.52 18.39 -19.34
N ALA A 499 -7.44 18.46 -18.36
CA ALA A 499 -7.67 19.67 -17.55
C ALA A 499 -6.59 19.92 -16.47
N THR A 500 -5.68 18.97 -16.22
CA THR A 500 -4.64 19.08 -15.18
C THR A 500 -3.27 18.54 -15.63
N ARG A 501 -2.85 18.79 -16.87
CA ARG A 501 -1.45 18.61 -17.25
C ARG A 501 -0.85 19.88 -17.82
N PRO A 502 -0.11 20.66 -17.00
CA PRO A 502 0.91 21.55 -17.52
C PRO A 502 1.88 20.71 -18.38
N SER A 503 2.47 21.32 -19.42
CA SER A 503 3.51 20.70 -20.26
C SER A 503 4.49 19.91 -19.39
N ALA A 504 4.73 18.62 -19.70
CA ALA A 504 5.47 17.66 -18.88
C ALA A 504 6.56 18.29 -17.99
N SER A 505 6.15 18.71 -16.79
CA SER A 505 7.05 19.33 -15.84
C SER A 505 7.87 18.22 -15.20
N LYS A 506 9.17 18.46 -15.01
CA LYS A 506 10.07 17.55 -14.30
C LYS A 506 9.42 17.12 -12.96
N LYS A 507 9.34 15.80 -12.69
CA LYS A 507 8.93 15.30 -11.38
C LYS A 507 9.90 15.82 -10.31
N VAL A 508 9.35 16.39 -9.25
CA VAL A 508 10.12 16.89 -8.10
C VAL A 508 10.27 15.73 -7.13
N TRP A 509 11.51 15.28 -6.91
CA TRP A 509 11.82 14.13 -6.07
C TRP A 509 12.08 14.54 -4.62
N TYR A 510 11.81 13.63 -3.68
CA TYR A 510 12.09 13.85 -2.26
C TYR A 510 13.60 13.83 -1.96
N ALA A 511 14.36 13.06 -2.74
CA ALA A 511 15.81 12.89 -2.62
C ALA A 511 16.45 12.95 -4.02
N PRO A 512 17.77 13.21 -4.13
CA PRO A 512 18.44 13.31 -5.42
C PRO A 512 18.19 12.07 -6.29
N HIS A 513 17.85 12.28 -7.56
CA HIS A 513 17.50 11.22 -8.48
C HIS A 513 18.57 11.08 -9.58
N LYS A 514 19.09 9.86 -9.77
CA LYS A 514 20.19 9.54 -10.71
C LYS A 514 21.47 10.32 -10.37
N PHE A 515 22.07 11.00 -11.35
CA PHE A 515 23.34 11.74 -11.23
C PHE A 515 23.23 13.07 -10.48
N GLU A 516 22.06 13.36 -9.88
CA GLU A 516 21.94 14.51 -8.97
C GLU A 516 22.67 14.26 -7.65
N ALA A 517 22.81 13.00 -7.20
CA ALA A 517 23.52 12.65 -5.96
C ALA A 517 25.06 12.57 -6.14
N TYR A 518 25.53 12.18 -7.32
CA TYR A 518 26.94 11.87 -7.58
C TYR A 518 27.29 12.04 -9.06
N GLY A 519 28.58 12.16 -9.37
CA GLY A 519 29.06 12.34 -10.72
C GLY A 519 30.34 11.57 -11.01
N GLU A 520 31.09 12.07 -12.00
CA GLU A 520 32.29 11.42 -12.53
C GLU A 520 33.42 11.27 -11.50
N ASP A 521 33.51 12.16 -10.51
CA ASP A 521 34.57 12.09 -9.48
C ASP A 521 34.38 10.85 -8.60
N GLU A 522 33.16 10.62 -8.11
CA GLU A 522 32.81 9.44 -7.32
C GLU A 522 33.01 8.15 -8.12
N ILE A 523 32.59 8.14 -9.39
CA ILE A 523 32.75 6.99 -10.30
C ILE A 523 34.24 6.65 -10.44
N LYS A 524 35.08 7.63 -10.76
CA LYS A 524 36.53 7.43 -10.91
C LYS A 524 37.21 6.99 -9.62
N ALA A 525 36.77 7.51 -8.47
CA ALA A 525 37.30 7.10 -7.17
C ALA A 525 37.02 5.62 -6.89
N VAL A 526 35.80 5.15 -7.15
CA VAL A 526 35.42 3.74 -7.03
C VAL A 526 36.19 2.87 -8.03
N GLU A 527 36.25 3.26 -9.30
CA GLU A 527 37.01 2.52 -10.32
C GLU A 527 38.49 2.38 -9.93
N LYS A 528 39.11 3.45 -9.43
CA LYS A 528 40.49 3.44 -8.93
C LYS A 528 40.65 2.48 -7.76
N CYS A 529 39.73 2.51 -6.80
CA CYS A 529 39.71 1.57 -5.67
C CYS A 529 39.65 0.11 -6.15
N LEU A 530 38.75 -0.21 -7.09
CA LEU A 530 38.63 -1.56 -7.67
C LEU A 530 39.91 -2.00 -8.40
N ARG A 531 40.56 -1.10 -9.14
CA ARG A 531 41.84 -1.38 -9.83
C ARG A 531 43.01 -1.61 -8.88
N ASN A 532 42.96 -1.06 -7.67
CA ASN A 532 43.99 -1.27 -6.63
C ASN A 532 43.87 -2.65 -5.96
N GLY A 533 42.73 -3.35 -6.09
CA GLY A 533 42.55 -4.71 -5.61
C GLY A 533 42.27 -4.87 -4.11
N TRP A 534 42.04 -3.77 -3.38
CA TRP A 534 41.71 -3.80 -1.94
C TRP A 534 40.22 -3.52 -1.71
N LEU A 535 39.48 -4.50 -1.20
CA LEU A 535 38.00 -4.44 -1.10
C LEU A 535 37.48 -4.20 0.32
N ALA A 536 38.13 -4.76 1.32
CA ALA A 536 37.78 -4.61 2.73
C ALA A 536 38.25 -3.24 3.28
N PRO A 537 37.78 -2.78 4.45
CA PRO A 537 38.31 -1.56 5.07
C PRO A 537 39.83 -1.48 5.08
N GLY A 538 40.36 -0.34 4.65
CA GLY A 538 41.77 -0.07 4.42
C GLY A 538 42.09 1.43 4.50
N PRO A 539 43.12 1.92 3.78
CA PRO A 539 43.58 3.31 3.88
C PRO A 539 42.52 4.38 3.58
N LEU A 540 41.66 4.18 2.58
CA LEU A 540 40.59 5.12 2.23
C LEU A 540 39.49 5.12 3.30
N THR A 541 39.17 3.96 3.87
CA THR A 541 38.26 3.89 5.02
C THR A 541 38.82 4.66 6.21
N ALA A 542 40.09 4.49 6.55
CA ALA A 542 40.73 5.22 7.64
C ALA A 542 40.77 6.74 7.39
N GLU A 543 41.04 7.17 6.15
CA GLU A 543 40.99 8.58 5.76
C GLU A 543 39.57 9.15 5.90
N PHE A 544 38.56 8.41 5.44
CA PHE A 544 37.17 8.82 5.51
C PHE A 544 36.66 8.90 6.96
N GLU A 545 36.99 7.90 7.79
CA GLU A 545 36.72 7.90 9.24
C GLU A 545 37.33 9.15 9.91
N ALA A 546 38.58 9.51 9.57
CA ALA A 546 39.25 10.68 10.12
C ALA A 546 38.59 12.00 9.69
N GLN A 547 38.28 12.16 8.40
CA GLN A 547 37.63 13.39 7.90
C GLN A 547 36.23 13.59 8.49
N VAL A 548 35.42 12.54 8.55
CA VAL A 548 34.07 12.60 9.13
C VAL A 548 34.14 12.88 10.63
N SER A 549 35.00 12.18 11.38
CA SER A 549 35.13 12.41 12.83
C SER A 549 35.60 13.82 13.15
N ALA A 550 36.59 14.33 12.41
CA ALA A 550 37.08 15.70 12.57
C ALA A 550 35.99 16.74 12.29
N TYR A 551 35.15 16.51 11.27
CA TYR A 551 34.01 17.38 10.97
C TYR A 551 33.04 17.49 12.17
N PHE A 552 32.74 16.36 12.82
CA PHE A 552 31.90 16.32 14.01
C PHE A 552 32.57 16.78 15.30
N GLY A 553 33.88 17.08 15.26
CA GLY A 553 34.66 17.42 16.44
C GLY A 553 34.91 16.24 17.38
N LYS A 554 34.90 15.01 16.83
CA LYS A 554 35.24 13.77 17.53
C LYS A 554 36.68 13.36 17.24
N LYS A 555 37.28 12.58 18.14
CA LYS A 555 38.69 12.18 18.01
C LYS A 555 38.92 11.06 17.01
N CYS A 556 37.95 10.15 16.88
CA CYS A 556 38.09 8.95 16.05
C CYS A 556 36.72 8.41 15.64
N GLY A 557 36.69 7.56 14.62
CA GLY A 557 35.47 6.94 14.12
C GLY A 557 35.68 5.54 13.61
N VAL A 558 34.58 4.80 13.49
CA VAL A 558 34.51 3.45 12.93
C VAL A 558 33.43 3.44 11.86
N MET A 559 33.85 3.29 10.60
CA MET A 559 32.95 3.16 9.46
C MET A 559 32.30 1.78 9.48
N VAL A 560 30.99 1.78 9.24
CA VAL A 560 30.10 0.64 9.20
C VAL A 560 29.22 0.69 7.97
N ASN A 561 28.50 -0.39 7.68
CA ASN A 561 27.69 -0.52 6.45
C ASN A 561 26.38 0.30 6.43
N SER A 562 25.94 0.90 7.55
CA SER A 562 24.76 1.77 7.61
C SER A 562 24.70 2.62 8.88
N GLY A 563 23.90 3.69 8.89
CA GLY A 563 23.57 4.43 10.13
C GLY A 563 22.87 3.56 11.18
N SER A 564 22.04 2.59 10.77
CA SER A 564 21.39 1.65 11.69
C SER A 564 22.41 0.77 12.44
N SER A 565 23.42 0.27 11.71
CA SER A 565 24.55 -0.46 12.32
C SER A 565 25.36 0.44 13.22
N ALA A 566 25.47 1.73 12.88
CA ALA A 566 26.16 2.72 13.70
C ALA A 566 25.44 2.93 15.04
N ASN A 567 24.11 3.07 15.03
CA ASN A 567 23.28 3.14 16.24
C ASN A 567 23.45 1.90 17.13
N LEU A 568 23.41 0.70 16.53
CA LEU A 568 23.57 -0.54 17.27
C LEU A 568 24.95 -0.66 17.92
N ILE A 569 26.03 -0.45 17.16
CA ILE A 569 27.39 -0.52 17.70
C ILE A 569 27.61 0.58 18.75
N GLY A 570 27.12 1.80 18.51
CA GLY A 570 27.23 2.91 19.44
C GLY A 570 26.60 2.62 20.81
N LEU A 571 25.45 1.93 20.86
CA LEU A 571 24.84 1.51 22.12
C LEU A 571 25.55 0.29 22.72
N ALA A 572 25.94 -0.68 21.89
CA ALA A 572 26.57 -1.92 22.34
C ALA A 572 27.92 -1.70 23.03
N VAL A 573 28.69 -0.67 22.63
CA VAL A 573 29.99 -0.37 23.26
C VAL A 573 29.87 0.22 24.66
N LEU A 574 28.70 0.70 25.06
CA LEU A 574 28.50 1.34 26.36
C LEU A 574 28.43 0.34 27.52
N ASP A 575 28.24 -0.96 27.24
CA ASP A 575 28.11 -2.03 28.24
C ASP A 575 27.08 -1.74 29.34
N LEU A 576 26.01 -1.04 28.96
CA LEU A 576 24.93 -0.76 29.88
C LEU A 576 24.27 -2.09 30.31
N LYS A 577 23.94 -2.17 31.60
CA LYS A 577 23.26 -3.35 32.14
C LYS A 577 21.89 -3.51 31.49
N PRO A 578 21.41 -4.75 31.28
CA PRO A 578 20.03 -4.97 30.87
C PRO A 578 19.04 -4.22 31.79
N GLY A 579 18.06 -3.56 31.19
CA GLY A 579 17.09 -2.70 31.86
C GLY A 579 17.56 -1.27 32.13
N ALA A 580 18.81 -0.91 31.82
CA ALA A 580 19.26 0.49 31.88
C ALA A 580 18.39 1.37 30.98
N GLU A 581 18.06 2.56 31.48
CA GLU A 581 17.11 3.46 30.81
C GLU A 581 17.82 4.34 29.78
N ILE A 582 17.23 4.44 28.59
CA ILE A 582 17.71 5.25 27.47
C ILE A 582 16.65 6.29 27.14
N ILE A 583 16.93 7.57 27.43
CA ILE A 583 15.99 8.65 27.12
C ILE A 583 16.04 8.94 25.62
N THR A 584 14.87 8.93 24.95
CA THR A 584 14.76 9.12 23.50
C THR A 584 13.35 9.62 23.11
N PRO A 585 13.15 10.36 22.01
CA PRO A 585 11.82 10.83 21.65
C PRO A 585 10.94 9.74 21.02
N ALA A 586 9.62 9.85 21.21
CA ALA A 586 8.64 9.01 20.51
C ALA A 586 8.56 9.32 19.00
N CYS A 587 8.80 10.57 18.62
CA CYS A 587 8.99 10.97 17.23
C CYS A 587 10.44 10.73 16.79
N THR A 588 10.65 9.64 16.05
CA THR A 588 11.98 9.11 15.74
C THR A 588 11.96 8.20 14.49
N PHE A 589 13.09 7.57 14.19
CA PHE A 589 13.23 6.51 13.21
C PHE A 589 13.34 5.13 13.89
N SER A 590 12.93 4.06 13.21
CA SER A 590 12.83 2.72 13.83
C SER A 590 14.17 2.19 14.36
N THR A 591 15.28 2.48 13.68
CA THR A 591 16.61 2.00 14.03
C THR A 591 17.30 2.83 15.11
N CYS A 592 16.64 3.86 15.65
CA CYS A 592 17.01 4.45 16.94
C CYS A 592 16.55 3.53 18.10
N ILE A 593 15.39 2.87 17.95
CA ILE A 593 14.77 2.06 19.01
C ILE A 593 15.16 0.58 18.94
N ALA A 594 15.23 0.02 17.73
CA ALA A 594 15.51 -1.41 17.56
C ALA A 594 16.79 -1.90 18.28
N PRO A 595 17.91 -1.15 18.30
CA PRO A 595 19.07 -1.54 19.09
C PRO A 595 18.84 -1.64 20.59
N MET A 596 18.00 -0.76 21.14
CA MET A 596 17.70 -0.76 22.58
C MET A 596 17.02 -2.07 22.97
N GLU A 597 16.02 -2.50 22.19
CA GLU A 597 15.35 -3.80 22.34
C GLU A 597 16.32 -4.98 22.20
N GLN A 598 17.15 -4.96 21.16
CA GLN A 598 18.12 -6.03 20.88
C GLN A 598 19.15 -6.22 21.99
N LEU A 599 19.51 -5.13 22.68
CA LEU A 599 20.48 -5.13 23.77
C LEU A 599 19.82 -5.26 25.17
N GLY A 600 18.49 -5.39 25.22
CA GLY A 600 17.74 -5.47 26.48
C GLY A 600 17.77 -4.17 27.29
N LEU A 601 17.95 -3.03 26.65
CA LEU A 601 17.88 -1.69 27.24
C LEU A 601 16.44 -1.19 27.21
N LYS A 602 16.07 -0.31 28.14
CA LYS A 602 14.70 0.20 28.29
C LYS A 602 14.57 1.61 27.71
N PRO A 603 13.85 1.81 26.60
CA PRO A 603 13.55 3.14 26.12
C PRO A 603 12.67 3.90 27.13
N VAL A 604 13.05 5.15 27.41
CA VAL A 604 12.23 6.12 28.14
C VAL A 604 11.83 7.20 27.14
N PHE A 605 10.59 7.09 26.66
CA PHE A 605 10.08 7.98 25.62
C PHE A 605 9.71 9.35 26.18
N ILE A 606 10.09 10.40 25.45
CA ILE A 606 9.66 11.79 25.67
C ILE A 606 9.02 12.35 24.40
N ASP A 607 8.18 13.37 24.55
CA ASP A 607 7.59 14.05 23.39
C ASP A 607 8.54 15.10 22.78
N VAL A 608 8.25 15.52 21.56
CA VAL A 608 9.03 16.53 20.82
C VAL A 608 8.34 17.89 20.79
N GLU A 609 9.03 18.94 20.37
CA GLU A 609 8.42 20.27 20.15
C GLU A 609 7.88 20.42 18.72
N VAL A 610 6.68 21.00 18.60
CA VAL A 610 6.02 21.29 17.31
C VAL A 610 6.93 22.17 16.43
N GLY A 611 7.12 21.76 15.17
CA GLY A 611 7.96 22.49 14.21
C GLY A 611 9.47 22.36 14.46
N ARG A 612 9.91 21.79 15.58
CA ARG A 612 11.32 21.45 15.86
C ARG A 612 11.60 19.96 15.68
N TYR A 613 10.62 19.08 15.90
CA TYR A 613 10.74 17.62 15.72
C TYR A 613 11.78 16.93 16.61
N VAL A 614 12.29 17.65 17.61
CA VAL A 614 13.21 17.19 18.65
C VAL A 614 12.68 17.63 20.02
N PRO A 615 13.01 16.93 21.12
CA PRO A 615 12.56 17.30 22.46
C PRO A 615 13.26 18.56 22.98
N SER A 616 12.64 19.24 23.95
CA SER A 616 13.29 20.32 24.68
C SER A 616 14.31 19.77 25.69
N VAL A 617 15.33 20.57 26.02
CA VAL A 617 16.29 20.19 27.06
C VAL A 617 15.61 19.96 28.41
N ASP A 618 14.56 20.73 28.72
CA ASP A 618 13.79 20.56 29.96
C ASP A 618 13.05 19.21 30.01
N ALA A 619 12.48 18.76 28.89
CA ALA A 619 11.82 17.45 28.81
C ALA A 619 12.83 16.31 28.99
N ILE A 620 14.04 16.45 28.44
CA ILE A 620 15.13 15.48 28.62
C ILE A 620 15.54 15.42 30.09
N LEU A 621 15.84 16.57 30.71
CA LEU A 621 16.26 16.65 32.11
C LEU A 621 15.18 16.10 33.06
N GLY A 622 13.91 16.39 32.79
CA GLY A 622 12.78 15.89 33.56
C GLY A 622 12.56 14.37 33.49
N ALA A 623 13.09 13.70 32.46
CA ALA A 623 12.99 12.25 32.29
C ALA A 623 14.15 11.48 32.94
N ILE A 624 15.14 12.16 33.52
CA ILE A 624 16.28 11.51 34.17
C ILE A 624 15.83 10.82 35.47
N THR A 625 16.16 9.53 35.58
CA THR A 625 15.98 8.71 36.78
C THR A 625 17.33 8.15 37.24
N PRO A 626 17.44 7.59 38.46
CA PRO A 626 18.65 6.88 38.90
C PRO A 626 19.10 5.73 37.97
N ASN A 627 18.22 5.21 37.12
CA ASN A 627 18.51 4.11 36.20
C ASN A 627 18.89 4.58 34.78
N THR A 628 18.81 5.88 34.49
CA THR A 628 19.17 6.44 33.18
C THR A 628 20.66 6.21 32.91
N GLY A 629 21.01 5.45 31.88
CA GLY A 629 22.40 5.22 31.48
C GLY A 629 22.85 6.08 30.30
N CYS A 630 21.92 6.47 29.44
CA CYS A 630 22.22 7.22 28.21
C CYS A 630 21.05 8.14 27.83
N ILE A 631 21.39 9.29 27.26
CA ILE A 631 20.46 10.15 26.53
C ILE A 631 20.79 9.98 25.04
N PHE A 632 19.90 9.31 24.31
CA PHE A 632 20.02 9.03 22.88
C PHE A 632 18.99 9.88 22.12
N ILE A 633 19.45 10.94 21.45
CA ILE A 633 18.54 11.86 20.75
C ILE A 633 18.91 11.93 19.26
N PRO A 634 17.96 11.61 18.36
CA PRO A 634 18.13 11.86 16.94
C PRO A 634 17.93 13.34 16.62
N ASN A 635 18.84 13.88 15.80
CA ASN A 635 18.69 15.17 15.15
C ASN A 635 17.70 15.05 13.96
N LEU A 636 16.44 14.72 14.26
CA LEU A 636 15.45 14.22 13.30
C LEU A 636 15.16 15.21 12.16
N VAL A 637 15.20 14.74 10.90
CA VAL A 637 15.04 15.53 9.67
C VAL A 637 16.11 16.64 9.51
N GLY A 638 16.98 16.80 10.49
CA GLY A 638 18.07 17.77 10.56
C GLY A 638 17.91 18.87 11.60
N SER A 639 16.82 18.89 12.36
CA SER A 639 16.74 19.73 13.57
C SER A 639 17.61 19.16 14.68
N LYS A 640 18.09 20.00 15.60
CA LYS A 640 19.06 19.63 16.63
C LYS A 640 18.68 20.26 17.97
N ILE A 641 18.85 19.52 19.07
CA ILE A 641 18.70 20.07 20.42
C ILE A 641 19.91 20.92 20.83
N ASP A 642 19.75 21.76 21.84
CA ASP A 642 20.88 22.47 22.44
C ASP A 642 21.69 21.51 23.36
N TRP A 643 22.62 20.80 22.75
CA TRP A 643 23.50 19.85 23.46
C TRP A 643 24.44 20.53 24.46
N GLU A 644 24.82 21.79 24.23
CA GLU A 644 25.68 22.54 25.14
C GLU A 644 24.90 22.94 26.39
N ASP A 645 23.67 23.44 26.22
CA ASP A 645 22.76 23.71 27.33
C ASP A 645 22.44 22.44 28.12
N LEU A 646 22.11 21.33 27.45
CA LEU A 646 21.90 20.05 28.11
C LEU A 646 23.11 19.63 28.95
N ARG A 647 24.32 19.67 28.38
CA ARG A 647 25.55 19.31 29.11
C ARG A 647 25.81 20.25 30.30
N ALA A 648 25.56 21.55 30.14
CA ALA A 648 25.75 22.53 31.21
C ALA A 648 24.77 22.35 32.37
N ARG A 649 23.54 21.91 32.09
CA ARG A 649 22.46 21.73 33.07
C ARG A 649 22.31 20.30 33.61
N MET A 650 23.17 19.38 33.21
CA MET A 650 23.19 18.02 33.78
C MET A 650 23.33 18.06 35.31
N PRO A 651 22.55 17.25 36.07
CA PRO A 651 22.71 17.17 37.51
C PRO A 651 24.15 16.82 37.90
N ALA A 652 24.67 17.49 38.93
CA ALA A 652 26.09 17.38 39.30
C ALA A 652 26.51 15.95 39.68
N ASP A 653 25.58 15.17 40.25
CA ASP A 653 25.70 13.77 40.62
C ASP A 653 25.43 12.80 39.44
N ARG A 654 24.93 13.30 38.31
CA ARG A 654 24.58 12.51 37.12
C ARG A 654 25.43 12.79 35.87
N LYS A 655 26.68 13.23 36.08
CA LYS A 655 27.66 13.39 35.00
C LYS A 655 28.14 12.07 34.38
N ASP A 656 27.72 10.94 34.96
CA ASP A 656 27.92 9.58 34.45
C ASP A 656 27.06 9.26 33.21
N ILE A 657 25.96 9.97 33.00
CA ILE A 657 25.06 9.73 31.86
C ILE A 657 25.77 10.06 30.55
N ILE A 658 25.78 9.09 29.64
CA ILE A 658 26.32 9.22 28.29
C ILE A 658 25.39 10.07 27.42
N LEU A 659 25.93 11.06 26.73
CA LEU A 659 25.23 11.81 25.69
C LEU A 659 25.56 11.23 24.32
N PHE A 660 24.56 10.64 23.67
CA PHE A 660 24.66 10.01 22.37
C PHE A 660 23.78 10.76 21.35
N GLU A 661 24.44 11.46 20.42
CA GLU A 661 23.81 12.15 19.30
C GLU A 661 23.64 11.21 18.09
N ASP A 662 22.39 10.92 17.72
CA ASP A 662 22.13 10.31 16.41
C ASP A 662 21.98 11.43 15.39
N SER A 663 23.03 11.62 14.58
CA SER A 663 23.06 12.65 13.54
C SER A 663 22.84 12.05 12.16
N CYS A 664 22.16 10.92 12.00
CA CYS A 664 21.98 10.29 10.70
C CYS A 664 21.44 11.27 9.63
N ASP A 665 20.48 12.12 9.98
CA ASP A 665 19.81 13.03 9.04
C ASP A 665 20.57 14.34 8.77
N THR A 666 21.58 14.69 9.58
CA THR A 666 22.27 15.98 9.45
C THR A 666 23.72 15.92 9.88
N MET A 667 24.59 16.69 9.26
CA MET A 667 26.00 16.76 9.66
C MET A 667 26.20 17.93 10.61
N THR A 668 26.67 17.66 11.83
CA THR A 668 26.80 18.66 12.91
C THR A 668 28.24 18.75 13.40
N HIS A 669 28.57 19.86 14.06
CA HIS A 669 29.76 19.97 14.90
C HIS A 669 29.31 20.05 16.36
N THR A 670 29.45 18.97 17.12
CA THR A 670 28.95 18.86 18.50
C THR A 670 30.01 18.22 19.37
N THR A 671 30.91 19.01 19.94
CA THR A 671 32.04 18.49 20.73
C THR A 671 31.62 17.98 22.11
N CYS A 672 30.52 18.52 22.65
CA CYS A 672 30.07 18.23 24.01
C CYS A 672 29.38 16.87 24.20
N THR A 673 29.01 16.15 23.14
CA THR A 673 28.45 14.78 23.22
C THR A 673 29.56 13.74 23.29
N ASP A 674 29.29 12.60 23.92
CA ASP A 674 30.29 11.54 24.12
C ASP A 674 30.45 10.68 22.86
N LEU A 675 29.33 10.40 22.19
CA LEU A 675 29.23 9.67 20.94
C LEU A 675 28.37 10.44 19.94
N SER A 676 28.71 10.35 18.66
CA SER A 676 27.83 10.75 17.57
C SER A 676 27.81 9.68 16.48
N VAL A 677 26.71 9.53 15.75
CA VAL A 677 26.66 8.71 14.54
C VAL A 677 26.19 9.51 13.33
N ILE A 678 26.48 8.99 12.13
CA ILE A 678 26.01 9.53 10.85
C ILE A 678 25.69 8.39 9.89
N SER A 679 24.75 8.64 8.97
CA SER A 679 24.34 7.74 7.90
C SER A 679 24.77 8.29 6.54
N PHE A 680 25.13 7.39 5.63
CA PHE A 680 25.45 7.70 4.24
C PHE A 680 24.60 6.91 3.25
N TYR A 681 23.38 6.55 3.66
CA TYR A 681 22.41 5.98 2.74
C TYR A 681 22.01 7.00 1.66
N ALA A 682 21.58 6.53 0.49
CA ALA A 682 21.41 7.32 -0.73
C ALA A 682 20.65 8.65 -0.60
N SER A 683 19.70 8.78 0.33
CA SER A 683 18.90 9.99 0.51
C SER A 683 19.52 11.06 1.42
N HIS A 684 20.62 10.76 2.13
CA HIS A 684 21.22 11.64 3.14
C HIS A 684 21.93 12.85 2.54
N ILE A 685 22.47 13.74 3.38
CA ILE A 685 23.15 14.98 2.93
C ILE A 685 24.29 14.64 1.95
N ILE A 686 25.09 13.64 2.30
CA ILE A 686 26.06 12.97 1.44
C ILE A 686 25.83 11.46 1.49
N THR A 687 26.31 10.74 0.48
CA THR A 687 26.20 9.27 0.38
C THR A 687 27.58 8.63 0.18
N ALA A 688 27.71 7.35 0.53
CA ALA A 688 28.94 6.58 0.35
C ALA A 688 28.68 5.39 -0.60
N GLY A 689 28.04 5.67 -1.75
CA GLY A 689 27.63 4.64 -2.71
C GLY A 689 26.30 3.97 -2.36
N GLY A 690 25.43 4.67 -1.62
CA GLY A 690 24.08 4.23 -1.28
C GLY A 690 23.97 3.44 0.03
N CYS A 691 25.10 3.09 0.65
CA CYS A 691 25.18 2.50 1.99
C CYS A 691 26.37 3.10 2.77
N GLY A 692 26.37 2.93 4.09
CA GLY A 692 27.43 3.43 4.96
C GLY A 692 26.93 4.17 6.20
N GLY A 693 27.80 4.26 7.21
CA GLY A 693 27.65 5.09 8.39
C GLY A 693 28.96 5.13 9.19
N VAL A 694 29.07 6.01 10.17
CA VAL A 694 30.22 6.08 11.09
C VAL A 694 29.72 6.22 12.51
N VAL A 695 30.31 5.45 13.43
CA VAL A 695 30.22 5.71 14.88
C VAL A 695 31.45 6.48 15.31
N MET A 696 31.28 7.62 15.96
CA MET A 696 32.35 8.55 16.30
C MET A 696 32.47 8.74 17.81
N PHE A 697 33.71 8.80 18.31
CA PHE A 697 34.01 8.72 19.74
C PHE A 697 35.04 9.77 20.18
N ASN A 698 34.94 10.17 21.45
CA ASN A 698 35.95 10.94 22.17
C ASN A 698 36.87 10.08 23.05
N ASP A 699 36.53 8.80 23.25
CA ASP A 699 37.29 7.80 24.02
C ASP A 699 37.80 6.67 23.09
N MET A 700 39.11 6.48 23.06
CA MET A 700 39.77 5.42 22.28
C MET A 700 39.43 4.01 22.77
N LYS A 701 39.01 3.83 24.03
CA LYS A 701 38.56 2.52 24.54
C LYS A 701 37.26 2.10 23.88
N LEU A 702 36.31 3.03 23.73
CA LEU A 702 35.05 2.79 23.04
C LEU A 702 35.28 2.53 21.54
N HIS A 703 36.20 3.27 20.92
CA HIS A 703 36.63 3.04 19.54
C HIS A 703 37.19 1.62 19.31
N ALA A 704 38.13 1.19 20.16
CA ALA A 704 38.69 -0.15 20.09
C ALA A 704 37.59 -1.22 20.24
N LYS A 705 36.65 -1.01 21.16
CA LYS A 705 35.51 -1.93 21.36
C LYS A 705 34.54 -1.94 20.17
N ALA A 706 34.31 -0.79 19.54
CA ALA A 706 33.48 -0.67 18.35
C ALA A 706 34.06 -1.48 17.18
N LEU A 707 35.38 -1.45 17.00
CA LEU A 707 36.07 -2.29 16.02
C LEU A 707 35.81 -3.78 16.29
N MET A 708 35.89 -4.22 17.55
CA MET A 708 35.59 -5.61 17.91
C MET A 708 34.15 -5.98 17.53
N TYR A 709 33.15 -5.14 17.89
CA TYR A 709 31.76 -5.39 17.51
C TYR A 709 31.55 -5.41 15.99
N ARG A 710 32.24 -4.56 15.22
CA ARG A 710 32.15 -4.56 13.75
C ARG A 710 32.81 -5.77 13.10
N ASP A 711 33.89 -6.26 13.72
CA ASP A 711 34.83 -7.25 13.17
C ASP A 711 34.75 -8.60 13.88
N TRP A 712 33.55 -9.19 13.86
CA TRP A 712 33.22 -10.54 14.33
C TRP A 712 33.40 -10.78 15.84
N GLY A 713 33.65 -9.73 16.62
CA GLY A 713 33.94 -9.82 18.04
C GLY A 713 35.41 -10.02 18.35
N ARG A 714 36.26 -10.05 17.32
CA ARG A 714 37.69 -10.39 17.40
C ARG A 714 38.45 -9.38 18.27
N ILE A 715 39.35 -9.88 19.11
CA ILE A 715 40.28 -9.07 19.91
C ILE A 715 41.49 -8.67 19.06
N GLY A 716 42.01 -7.46 19.29
CA GLY A 716 43.26 -6.97 18.70
C GLY A 716 43.08 -6.16 17.42
N ASN A 717 44.16 -5.99 16.68
CA ASN A 717 44.30 -5.06 15.55
C ASN A 717 44.54 -5.76 14.19
N ASN A 718 44.15 -7.04 14.08
CA ASN A 718 44.39 -7.86 12.88
C ASN A 718 45.86 -8.09 12.49
N SER A 719 46.82 -7.96 13.40
CA SER A 719 48.24 -8.26 13.14
C SER A 719 48.47 -9.69 12.60
N GLU A 720 49.40 -9.81 11.66
CA GLU A 720 49.88 -11.07 11.09
C GLU A 720 51.22 -11.53 11.68
N GLU A 721 51.80 -10.76 12.60
CA GLU A 721 53.06 -11.09 13.25
C GLU A 721 52.92 -12.37 14.09
N MET A 722 53.79 -13.36 13.84
CA MET A 722 53.68 -14.68 14.49
C MET A 722 53.73 -14.60 16.02
N SER A 723 54.56 -13.70 16.57
CA SER A 723 54.68 -13.51 18.02
C SER A 723 53.40 -12.97 18.65
N GLU A 724 52.63 -12.17 17.93
CA GLU A 724 51.35 -11.61 18.40
C GLU A 724 50.20 -12.57 18.16
N ARG A 725 50.25 -13.38 17.10
CA ARG A 725 49.22 -14.38 16.79
C ARG A 725 49.27 -15.60 17.70
N PHE A 726 50.47 -16.12 17.99
CA PHE A 726 50.63 -17.39 18.72
C PHE A 726 51.14 -17.22 20.16
N GLY A 727 51.16 -15.99 20.68
CA GLY A 727 51.58 -15.67 22.05
C GLY A 727 50.49 -15.76 23.11
N HIS A 728 49.33 -16.32 22.79
CA HIS A 728 48.14 -16.32 23.65
C HIS A 728 47.56 -17.73 23.85
N ASP A 729 46.90 -17.95 24.99
CA ASP A 729 46.19 -19.19 25.31
C ASP A 729 44.77 -18.91 25.84
N VAL A 730 43.89 -19.90 25.69
CA VAL A 730 42.55 -19.94 26.29
C VAL A 730 42.48 -21.17 27.17
N ASP A 731 42.31 -20.97 28.48
CA ASP A 731 42.26 -22.04 29.47
C ASP A 731 43.47 -23.00 29.38
N GLY A 732 44.67 -22.45 29.14
CA GLY A 732 45.91 -23.21 29.00
C GLY A 732 46.13 -23.84 27.62
N ILE A 733 45.25 -23.59 26.64
CA ILE A 733 45.37 -24.08 25.27
C ILE A 733 45.94 -22.96 24.38
N PRO A 734 47.17 -23.10 23.83
CA PRO A 734 47.72 -22.14 22.89
C PRO A 734 46.78 -21.96 21.69
N TYR A 735 46.45 -20.72 21.37
CA TYR A 735 45.45 -20.42 20.35
C TYR A 735 45.84 -19.18 19.54
N ASP A 736 45.32 -19.07 18.33
CA ASP A 736 45.58 -17.92 17.47
C ASP A 736 44.77 -16.72 17.98
N PHE A 737 45.47 -15.65 18.40
CA PHE A 737 44.88 -14.38 18.83
C PHE A 737 43.90 -13.82 17.79
N LYS A 738 44.07 -14.18 16.51
CA LYS A 738 43.17 -13.83 15.43
C LYS A 738 41.74 -14.36 15.58
N PHE A 739 41.59 -15.46 16.31
CA PHE A 739 40.31 -16.12 16.51
C PHE A 739 39.93 -16.12 17.99
N LEU A 740 40.42 -15.14 18.76
CA LEU A 740 39.91 -14.84 20.09
C LEU A 740 38.89 -13.71 20.02
N TYR A 741 37.78 -13.89 20.73
CA TYR A 741 36.63 -13.01 20.67
C TYR A 741 36.33 -12.44 22.06
N GLY A 742 36.18 -11.12 22.15
CA GLY A 742 35.95 -10.42 23.42
C GLY A 742 34.58 -9.77 23.55
N VAL A 743 33.79 -9.78 22.48
CA VAL A 743 32.38 -9.34 22.47
C VAL A 743 31.55 -10.23 21.56
N LEU A 744 30.22 -10.18 21.70
CA LEU A 744 29.29 -10.78 20.76
C LEU A 744 29.20 -9.90 19.50
N GLY A 745 30.20 -9.99 18.63
CA GLY A 745 30.33 -9.13 17.47
C GLY A 745 29.56 -9.58 16.23
N TYR A 746 29.59 -8.72 15.22
CA TYR A 746 28.88 -8.81 13.95
C TYR A 746 29.85 -8.74 12.76
N ASN A 747 29.33 -8.76 11.54
CA ASN A 747 30.07 -8.29 10.37
C ASN A 747 29.37 -7.08 9.76
N MET A 748 29.70 -5.88 10.24
CA MET A 748 29.07 -4.63 9.83
C MET A 748 30.03 -3.70 9.07
N LYS A 749 31.10 -4.26 8.49
CA LYS A 749 32.06 -3.50 7.68
C LYS A 749 31.41 -2.93 6.42
N ALA A 750 31.73 -1.69 6.09
CA ALA A 750 31.57 -1.16 4.73
C ALA A 750 32.75 -1.60 3.85
N CYS A 751 32.59 -1.56 2.54
CA CYS A 751 33.69 -1.82 1.61
C CYS A 751 34.55 -0.57 1.42
N GLU A 752 35.81 -0.75 1.03
CA GLU A 752 36.75 0.35 0.76
C GLU A 752 36.24 1.31 -0.33
N MET A 753 35.50 0.77 -1.30
CA MET A 753 34.87 1.54 -2.37
C MET A 753 33.77 2.50 -1.85
N ASN A 754 33.10 2.16 -0.74
CA ASN A 754 32.14 3.08 -0.12
C ASN A 754 32.89 4.29 0.45
N ALA A 755 34.03 4.08 1.10
CA ALA A 755 34.87 5.17 1.59
C ALA A 755 35.46 6.00 0.44
N ALA A 756 35.92 5.37 -0.64
CA ALA A 756 36.39 6.05 -1.85
C ALA A 756 35.32 7.01 -2.42
N PHE A 757 34.07 6.53 -2.49
CA PHE A 757 32.92 7.34 -2.91
C PHE A 757 32.66 8.48 -1.93
N GLY A 758 32.62 8.16 -0.63
CA GLY A 758 32.35 9.12 0.44
C GLY A 758 33.38 10.25 0.53
N LEU A 759 34.66 9.97 0.27
CA LEU A 759 35.73 10.97 0.24
C LEU A 759 35.50 12.04 -0.84
N GLU A 760 35.01 11.65 -2.02
CA GLU A 760 34.66 12.63 -3.07
C GLU A 760 33.42 13.45 -2.68
N GLN A 761 32.46 12.83 -2.00
CA GLN A 761 31.27 13.51 -1.49
C GLN A 761 31.59 14.51 -0.37
N MET A 762 32.56 14.20 0.51
CA MET A 762 33.03 15.13 1.54
C MET A 762 33.55 16.45 0.96
N LYS A 763 34.18 16.41 -0.22
CA LYS A 763 34.62 17.62 -0.92
C LYS A 763 33.44 18.50 -1.38
N LYS A 764 32.27 17.90 -1.59
CA LYS A 764 31.04 18.56 -2.07
C LYS A 764 30.09 18.99 -0.94
N LEU A 765 30.34 18.52 0.29
CA LEU A 765 29.48 18.77 1.46
C LEU A 765 29.15 20.26 1.65
N GLY A 766 30.15 21.15 1.59
CA GLY A 766 29.93 22.58 1.76
C GLY A 766 28.92 23.16 0.75
N THR A 767 29.02 22.76 -0.52
CA THR A 767 28.08 23.15 -1.57
C THR A 767 26.69 22.56 -1.33
N PHE A 768 26.61 21.27 -0.98
CA PHE A 768 25.33 20.61 -0.71
C PHE A 768 24.58 21.25 0.45
N THR A 769 25.28 21.56 1.55
CA THR A 769 24.72 22.29 2.69
C THR A 769 24.18 23.66 2.28
N GLN A 770 24.95 24.43 1.51
CA GLN A 770 24.51 25.76 1.06
C GLN A 770 23.26 25.70 0.18
N MET A 771 23.21 24.76 -0.77
CA MET A 771 22.05 24.58 -1.64
C MET A 771 20.81 24.13 -0.86
N ARG A 772 20.98 23.20 0.08
CA ARG A 772 19.89 22.74 0.96
C ARG A 772 19.31 23.89 1.79
N LYS A 773 20.17 24.70 2.41
CA LYS A 773 19.75 25.91 3.14
C LYS A 773 18.96 26.86 2.25
N ALA A 774 19.50 27.21 1.08
CA ALA A 774 18.80 28.10 0.15
C ALA A 774 17.43 27.56 -0.29
N ASN A 775 17.31 26.24 -0.49
CA ASN A 775 16.04 25.60 -0.83
C ASN A 775 15.03 25.67 0.32
N ILE A 776 15.46 25.40 1.55
CA ILE A 776 14.62 25.51 2.76
C ILE A 776 14.14 26.95 2.95
N ASP A 777 15.05 27.93 2.83
CA ASP A 777 14.74 29.35 2.98
C ASP A 777 13.71 29.81 1.95
N ARG A 778 13.82 29.30 0.72
CA ARG A 778 12.87 29.56 -0.36
C ARG A 778 11.49 29.01 -0.04
N TYR A 779 11.38 27.77 0.42
CA TYR A 779 10.12 27.20 0.89
C TYR A 779 9.49 28.05 1.99
N VAL A 780 10.25 28.35 3.06
CA VAL A 780 9.74 29.13 4.19
C VAL A 780 9.29 30.51 3.74
N THR A 781 10.10 31.20 2.94
CA THR A 781 9.79 32.55 2.43
C THR A 781 8.51 32.55 1.61
N ASN A 782 8.38 31.64 0.64
CA ASN A 782 7.23 31.59 -0.26
C ASN A 782 5.93 31.25 0.49
N LEU A 783 5.95 30.22 1.33
CA LEU A 783 4.77 29.76 2.06
C LEU A 783 4.34 30.77 3.14
N SER A 784 5.30 31.42 3.82
CA SER A 784 5.00 32.47 4.81
C SER A 784 4.45 33.72 4.12
N SER A 785 5.06 34.17 3.03
CA SER A 785 4.63 35.38 2.30
C SER A 785 3.25 35.22 1.67
N ALA A 786 2.88 33.99 1.32
CA ALA A 786 1.55 33.67 0.80
C ALA A 786 0.47 33.58 1.90
N GLY A 787 0.84 33.71 3.18
CA GLY A 787 -0.08 33.66 4.32
C GLY A 787 -0.69 32.28 4.54
N THR A 788 0.05 31.21 4.24
CA THR A 788 -0.46 29.85 4.36
C THR A 788 -0.66 29.43 5.82
N SER A 789 -1.57 28.48 6.05
CA SER A 789 -1.88 27.98 7.40
C SER A 789 -1.02 26.82 7.89
N TYR A 790 -0.01 26.40 7.12
CA TYR A 790 0.90 25.31 7.48
C TYR A 790 1.76 25.66 8.71
N ILE A 791 2.07 24.66 9.52
CA ILE A 791 3.10 24.79 10.55
C ILE A 791 4.46 24.54 9.89
N LEU A 792 5.27 25.59 9.81
CA LEU A 792 6.58 25.60 9.19
C LEU A 792 7.70 25.24 10.21
N PRO A 793 8.88 24.80 9.76
CA PRO A 793 9.97 24.45 10.67
C PRO A 793 10.50 25.67 11.42
N VAL A 794 10.72 25.50 12.73
CA VAL A 794 11.29 26.52 13.61
C VAL A 794 12.81 26.53 13.46
N ASN A 795 13.42 27.73 13.50
CA ASN A 795 14.87 27.91 13.39
C ASN A 795 15.49 27.25 12.15
N HIS A 796 14.78 27.27 11.02
CA HIS A 796 15.21 26.58 9.80
C HIS A 796 16.65 26.92 9.35
N ASN A 797 17.11 28.15 9.59
CA ASN A 797 18.46 28.63 9.26
C ASN A 797 19.58 28.09 10.17
N ALA A 798 19.26 27.52 11.33
CA ALA A 798 20.25 27.10 12.31
C ALA A 798 20.94 25.78 11.94
N TYR A 799 20.31 24.94 11.12
CA TYR A 799 20.73 23.56 10.89
C TYR A 799 20.67 23.16 9.42
N ASP A 800 21.34 22.05 9.10
CA ASP A 800 21.36 21.48 7.76
C ASP A 800 20.23 20.44 7.65
N TRP A 801 19.08 20.85 7.11
CA TRP A 801 17.93 19.97 6.96
C TRP A 801 18.12 18.93 5.85
N LEU A 802 17.73 17.70 6.15
CA LEU A 802 17.68 16.60 5.19
C LEU A 802 16.59 16.81 4.12
N ALA A 803 15.44 17.29 4.58
CA ALA A 803 14.22 17.50 3.80
C ALA A 803 13.47 18.70 4.39
N PHE A 804 12.44 19.19 3.72
CA PHE A 804 11.61 20.27 4.24
C PHE A 804 10.38 19.69 4.98
N PRO A 805 10.34 19.75 6.33
CA PRO A 805 9.20 19.26 7.08
C PRO A 805 8.14 20.34 7.31
N LEU A 806 6.88 19.95 7.23
CA LEU A 806 5.75 20.83 7.53
C LEU A 806 4.54 20.01 7.99
N MET A 807 3.57 20.69 8.61
CA MET A 807 2.33 20.08 9.07
C MET A 807 1.13 20.85 8.53
N ILE A 808 0.09 20.12 8.13
CA ILE A 808 -1.20 20.71 7.75
C ILE A 808 -2.00 21.13 9.00
N THR A 809 -2.86 22.15 8.85
CA THR A 809 -3.81 22.55 9.90
C THR A 809 -5.27 22.47 9.45
N LYS A 810 -5.51 22.19 8.17
CA LYS A 810 -6.83 22.02 7.54
C LYS A 810 -6.85 20.74 6.72
N GLY A 811 -8.02 20.14 6.52
CA GLY A 811 -8.18 18.94 5.70
C GLY A 811 -7.51 17.69 6.29
N THR A 812 -7.34 16.65 5.48
CA THR A 812 -6.59 15.45 5.87
C THR A 812 -5.22 15.42 5.18
N ARG A 813 -4.21 14.88 5.88
CA ARG A 813 -2.85 14.79 5.31
C ARG A 813 -2.87 13.93 4.04
N MET A 814 -3.64 12.85 4.04
CA MET A 814 -3.71 11.93 2.90
C MET A 814 -4.21 12.62 1.63
N ASP A 815 -5.23 13.49 1.74
CA ASP A 815 -5.74 14.24 0.58
C ASP A 815 -4.66 15.15 0.00
N LEU A 816 -3.90 15.85 0.85
CA LEU A 816 -2.78 16.68 0.39
C LEU A 816 -1.67 15.84 -0.25
N LEU A 817 -1.26 14.73 0.38
CA LEU A 817 -0.20 13.89 -0.17
C LEU A 817 -0.59 13.31 -1.53
N GLN A 818 -1.84 12.87 -1.68
CA GLN A 818 -2.38 12.41 -2.96
C GLN A 818 -2.36 13.54 -3.98
N PHE A 819 -2.86 14.73 -3.62
CA PHE A 819 -2.84 15.90 -4.50
C PHE A 819 -1.42 16.25 -4.97
N MET A 820 -0.42 16.23 -4.08
CA MET A 820 0.97 16.52 -4.43
C MET A 820 1.57 15.46 -5.35
N GLU A 821 1.37 14.16 -5.07
CA GLU A 821 1.90 13.06 -5.91
C GLU A 821 1.21 13.00 -7.28
N GLU A 822 -0.09 13.28 -7.36
CA GLU A 822 -0.83 13.40 -8.63
C GLU A 822 -0.33 14.57 -9.48
N ASN A 823 0.29 15.58 -8.86
CA ASN A 823 0.93 16.72 -9.53
C ASN A 823 2.46 16.56 -9.63
N ASP A 824 2.97 15.32 -9.60
CA ASP A 824 4.39 15.00 -9.77
C ASP A 824 5.32 15.68 -8.75
N VAL A 825 4.86 15.91 -7.52
CA VAL A 825 5.70 16.30 -6.39
C VAL A 825 5.73 15.17 -5.38
N GLN A 826 6.89 14.52 -5.26
CA GLN A 826 7.05 13.39 -4.35
C GLN A 826 7.08 13.86 -2.89
N VAL A 827 6.32 13.17 -2.04
CA VAL A 827 6.19 13.46 -0.61
C VAL A 827 6.55 12.26 0.25
N ARG A 828 6.91 12.49 1.51
CA ARG A 828 7.07 11.45 2.53
C ARG A 828 6.34 11.85 3.81
N VAL A 829 6.00 10.88 4.66
CA VAL A 829 5.61 11.18 6.04
C VAL A 829 6.85 11.47 6.89
N ILE A 830 6.68 12.09 8.05
CA ILE A 830 7.77 12.30 9.02
C ILE A 830 8.09 10.97 9.71
N PHE A 831 8.87 10.15 9.01
CA PHE A 831 9.40 8.86 9.46
C PHE A 831 8.37 7.99 10.20
N ALA A 832 8.62 7.63 11.46
CA ALA A 832 7.69 6.83 12.24
C ALA A 832 6.48 7.64 12.76
N GLY A 833 6.54 8.98 12.77
CA GLY A 833 5.55 9.81 13.45
C GLY A 833 5.62 9.59 14.96
N ASN A 834 4.80 8.69 15.51
CA ASN A 834 4.96 8.19 16.88
C ASN A 834 5.33 6.71 16.82
N ILE A 835 6.58 6.37 17.13
CA ILE A 835 7.09 5.00 17.05
C ILE A 835 6.33 4.03 17.96
N THR A 836 5.81 4.49 19.11
CA THR A 836 5.08 3.65 20.07
C THR A 836 3.71 3.18 19.55
N ARG A 837 3.22 3.76 18.45
CA ARG A 837 1.99 3.31 17.78
C ARG A 837 2.22 2.21 16.75
N HIS A 838 3.46 1.99 16.31
CA HIS A 838 3.79 0.98 15.30
C HIS A 838 3.63 -0.44 15.87
N PRO A 839 3.16 -1.42 15.07
CA PRO A 839 2.82 -2.75 15.57
C PRO A 839 3.93 -3.43 16.39
N VAL A 840 5.20 -3.31 15.98
CA VAL A 840 6.34 -3.96 16.64
C VAL A 840 6.78 -3.28 17.95
N PHE A 841 6.42 -2.01 18.16
CA PHE A 841 6.75 -1.22 19.36
C PHE A 841 5.52 -0.89 20.20
N ARG A 842 4.38 -1.50 19.90
CA ARG A 842 3.08 -1.15 20.49
C ARG A 842 3.00 -1.44 21.99
N HIS A 843 3.86 -2.30 22.52
CA HIS A 843 3.99 -2.54 23.96
C HIS A 843 4.51 -1.32 24.73
N TYR A 844 5.07 -0.31 24.05
CA TYR A 844 5.44 0.98 24.64
C TYR A 844 4.37 2.07 24.53
N LEU A 845 3.17 1.74 24.04
CA LEU A 845 2.11 2.71 23.77
C LEU A 845 1.84 3.61 24.98
N GLN A 846 2.06 4.91 24.77
CA GLN A 846 1.84 5.98 25.73
C GLN A 846 1.30 7.22 24.97
N ASP A 847 0.86 8.22 25.73
CA ASP A 847 0.32 9.46 25.17
C ASP A 847 1.46 10.45 24.89
N PHE A 848 1.69 10.75 23.61
CA PHE A 848 2.68 11.73 23.13
C PHE A 848 1.98 12.64 22.12
N PRO A 849 1.18 13.62 22.61
CA PRO A 849 0.23 14.35 21.78
C PRO A 849 0.89 15.11 20.62
N ILE A 850 2.13 15.59 20.79
CA ILE A 850 2.84 16.28 19.72
C ILE A 850 3.34 15.29 18.67
N SER A 851 3.96 14.18 19.10
CA SER A 851 4.38 13.09 18.21
C SER A 851 3.19 12.49 17.44
N ASP A 852 2.01 12.40 18.07
CA ASP A 852 0.77 11.95 17.45
C ASP A 852 0.24 12.93 16.43
N ASN A 853 0.27 14.22 16.77
CA ASN A 853 -0.09 15.27 15.83
C ASN A 853 0.84 15.27 14.62
N ILE A 854 2.16 15.12 14.82
CA ILE A 854 3.14 14.95 13.74
C ILE A 854 2.83 13.69 12.91
N MET A 855 2.50 12.56 13.54
CA MET A 855 2.10 11.33 12.85
C MET A 855 0.84 11.51 12.01
N ALA A 856 -0.11 12.34 12.45
CA ALA A 856 -1.37 12.58 11.75
C ALA A 856 -1.25 13.62 10.62
N THR A 857 -0.48 14.69 10.85
CA THR A 857 -0.52 15.91 10.02
C THR A 857 0.82 16.25 9.34
N GLY A 858 1.93 15.70 9.83
CA GLY A 858 3.28 16.00 9.36
C GLY A 858 3.67 15.23 8.09
N PHE A 859 4.37 15.93 7.19
CA PHE A 859 4.96 15.36 5.97
C PHE A 859 6.24 16.11 5.57
N LEU A 860 6.93 15.57 4.57
CA LEU A 860 8.23 16.03 4.08
C LEU A 860 8.17 16.27 2.56
N LEU A 861 8.83 17.34 2.13
CA LEU A 861 9.18 17.62 0.74
C LEU A 861 10.70 17.54 0.54
N GLY A 862 11.12 17.29 -0.70
CA GLY A 862 12.54 17.32 -1.03
C GLY A 862 13.13 18.72 -0.86
N ALA A 863 14.32 18.81 -0.27
CA ALA A 863 15.10 20.05 -0.16
C ALA A 863 16.55 19.86 -0.61
N HIS A 864 16.83 18.78 -1.33
CA HIS A 864 18.18 18.35 -1.67
C HIS A 864 18.85 19.20 -2.76
N HIS A 865 20.17 19.03 -2.90
CA HIS A 865 21.02 19.75 -3.86
C HIS A 865 20.76 19.43 -5.35
N GLY A 866 19.77 18.58 -5.65
CA GLY A 866 19.35 18.25 -7.02
C GLY A 866 18.14 19.06 -7.50
N LEU A 867 17.54 19.85 -6.60
CA LEU A 867 16.38 20.70 -6.89
C LEU A 867 16.81 22.10 -7.32
N THR A 868 16.07 22.65 -8.28
CA THR A 868 16.16 24.05 -8.69
C THR A 868 15.12 24.89 -7.97
N PHE A 869 15.28 26.22 -7.93
CA PHE A 869 14.22 27.07 -7.36
C PHE A 869 12.90 26.99 -8.10
N GLU A 870 12.90 26.67 -9.40
CA GLU A 870 11.65 26.42 -10.14
C GLU A 870 10.91 25.18 -9.61
N ASP A 871 11.65 24.12 -9.26
CA ASP A 871 11.08 22.92 -8.62
C ASP A 871 10.44 23.28 -7.26
N ILE A 872 11.13 24.11 -6.47
CA ILE A 872 10.67 24.57 -5.15
C ILE A 872 9.43 25.47 -5.28
N ASP A 873 9.47 26.45 -6.17
CA ASP A 873 8.39 27.40 -6.42
C ASP A 873 7.13 26.68 -6.89
N ARG A 874 7.27 25.69 -7.80
CA ARG A 874 6.17 24.84 -8.24
C ARG A 874 5.52 24.07 -7.09
N ALA A 875 6.33 23.49 -6.21
CA ALA A 875 5.82 22.81 -5.02
C ALA A 875 5.11 23.78 -4.07
N CYS A 876 5.65 25.00 -3.90
CA CYS A 876 5.00 26.05 -3.11
C CYS A 876 3.65 26.46 -3.71
N ASP A 877 3.57 26.68 -5.02
CA ASP A 877 2.33 27.09 -5.69
C ASP A 877 1.21 26.06 -5.51
N LEU A 878 1.54 24.77 -5.57
CA LEU A 878 0.60 23.69 -5.31
C LEU A 878 0.14 23.70 -3.85
N LEU A 879 1.05 23.83 -2.89
CA LEU A 879 0.72 23.94 -1.47
C LEU A 879 -0.15 25.17 -1.17
N ILE A 880 0.16 26.32 -1.76
CA ILE A 880 -0.59 27.57 -1.59
C ILE A 880 -1.99 27.44 -2.19
N ARG A 881 -2.10 26.80 -3.36
CA ARG A 881 -3.38 26.53 -4.00
C ARG A 881 -4.25 25.65 -3.12
N TRP A 882 -3.69 24.56 -2.59
CA TRP A 882 -4.42 23.64 -1.75
C TRP A 882 -4.89 24.29 -0.44
N ASP A 883 -4.05 25.10 0.21
CA ASP A 883 -4.39 25.76 1.49
C ASP A 883 -5.48 26.84 1.37
N LYS A 884 -5.67 27.39 0.16
CA LYS A 884 -6.67 28.42 -0.15
C LYS A 884 -8.01 27.87 -0.65
N GLN A 885 -8.07 26.57 -0.95
CA GLN A 885 -9.32 25.85 -1.21
C GLN A 885 -10.01 25.49 0.10
#